data_AF-A0A0G3WH99-F1
#
_entry.id   AF-A0A0G3WH99-F1
#
_cell.length_a   1.000
_cell.length_b   1.000
_cell.length_c   1.000
_cell.angle_alpha   90.00
_cell.angle_beta   90.00
_cell.angle_gamma   90.00
#
_symmetry.space_group_name_H-M   'P 1'
#
loop_
_entity.id
_entity.type
_entity.pdbx_description
1 polymer ?
#
loop_
_entity_poly.entity_id
_entity_poly.type
_entity_poly.pdbx_seq_one_letter_code
_entity_poly.pdbx_strand_id
1 'polypeptide(L)'
;MKKSLSLLMAAVFCLANSANAFAQAQQQEQPSEFKTYRAPQKDITSVLTAAKKFDNSMTYAAPKPFPIYDAGTDKWIDYAKYGEFQNAGTENYKYVVKEYDALKKASGEGIYPNTQSIYKSPDYAKFIKEKKLEGDKWKFVDTDDRQVNFYKWALAKEDPGVKLYYTAYALDKAGNWAHAVKAYYACLVFFPKSIGYTQWKTPWYIAPSCIDRINYLTKMHPELGVKLDGAKVTIKNRFDNDKNNDIFIVNPGKLVKTAKKDFEKKYIDLSKVGVKKVTGTGKVKLTQYENNHFQLTVDGKPYVIRSICYSPTPVGLTPDNGSVNTDRDWSVADYNKNGIVDGAYEAWVDINRNEIQDANEKTVGDFALMKEMGINTIRLYHYPNFNKDLLKDGYENYGLMYMVGNLLGMYAVDSGAEWYKGTDYTDPVQKERMLASVRKMVEDYKNEPYVLLWILGNENNYGTVGTMGVFAGTSNQAQSQPDAYYAFVNECVKLIKELDPQQRPVAICNGDTYLLEYCAKNAPDLDIYGANAYRGEAGFGPLWQDVMDVYEKPVLVTEFGCPAYAKDWTAARAEAGQASYHYGAWTDLEANVAGVAGGVGNALGGVIFEWTDEWWKAGPPPEYDPKAHDITSQWVGPFLDGGAYEEWFGLTSQGNGENSPFKRQLRKAYFMYKDLWEKYRVKK
;
A
#
# COMPACT_ATOMS: atom_id res chain seq x y z
N MET A 1 -3.69 -14.82 27.42
CA MET A 1 -3.20 -16.04 26.76
C MET A 1 -4.24 -16.81 25.94
N LYS A 2 -5.57 -16.68 26.17
CA LYS A 2 -6.61 -17.29 25.29
C LYS A 2 -7.29 -16.32 24.30
N LYS A 3 -6.99 -15.01 24.35
CA LYS A 3 -7.56 -13.97 23.46
C LYS A 3 -6.64 -13.53 22.30
N SER A 4 -5.42 -14.07 22.26
CA SER A 4 -4.40 -13.76 21.24
C SER A 4 -4.28 -14.86 20.17
N LEU A 5 -5.14 -15.87 20.24
CA LEU A 5 -5.17 -17.03 19.34
C LEU A 5 -6.27 -16.91 18.26
N SER A 6 -7.25 -16.01 18.44
CA SER A 6 -8.44 -15.93 17.57
C SER A 6 -8.26 -14.98 16.37
N LEU A 7 -7.52 -13.87 16.53
CA LEU A 7 -7.19 -12.96 15.43
C LEU A 7 -6.35 -13.59 14.30
N LEU A 8 -5.61 -14.66 14.59
CA LEU A 8 -4.80 -15.38 13.62
C LEU A 8 -5.57 -16.50 12.90
N MET A 9 -6.78 -16.82 13.34
CA MET A 9 -7.69 -17.74 12.64
C MET A 9 -8.47 -17.02 11.53
N ALA A 10 -8.58 -15.69 11.63
CA ALA A 10 -9.50 -14.90 10.85
C ALA A 10 -9.10 -14.72 9.38
N ALA A 11 -7.85 -14.36 9.06
CA ALA A 11 -7.40 -14.32 7.66
C ALA A 11 -7.17 -15.72 7.04
N VAL A 12 -7.22 -16.78 7.86
CA VAL A 12 -6.44 -18.00 7.60
C VAL A 12 -7.31 -19.25 7.47
N PHE A 13 -8.51 -19.27 8.05
CA PHE A 13 -9.54 -20.24 7.67
C PHE A 13 -10.28 -19.82 6.39
N CYS A 14 -10.20 -18.54 6.00
CA CYS A 14 -10.77 -18.01 4.76
C CYS A 14 -10.31 -18.76 3.50
N LEU A 15 -9.04 -19.19 3.51
CA LEU A 15 -8.39 -19.73 2.32
C LEU A 15 -8.33 -21.28 2.31
N ALA A 16 -8.45 -21.92 3.47
CA ALA A 16 -8.38 -23.37 3.60
C ALA A 16 -9.66 -24.10 3.17
N ASN A 17 -10.84 -23.52 3.47
CA ASN A 17 -12.13 -24.06 3.00
C ASN A 17 -12.44 -23.61 1.58
N SER A 18 -11.95 -22.43 1.16
CA SER A 18 -12.03 -22.04 -0.24
C SER A 18 -11.13 -22.91 -1.11
N ALA A 19 -9.99 -23.46 -0.67
CA ALA A 19 -9.19 -24.41 -1.47
C ALA A 19 -9.95 -25.69 -1.89
N ASN A 20 -10.81 -26.23 -1.01
CA ASN A 20 -11.69 -27.35 -1.37
C ASN A 20 -12.88 -26.90 -2.23
N ALA A 21 -13.37 -25.67 -2.08
CA ALA A 21 -14.35 -25.06 -2.96
C ALA A 21 -13.77 -24.66 -4.34
N PHE A 22 -12.48 -24.32 -4.42
CA PHE A 22 -11.73 -23.99 -5.64
C PHE A 22 -11.65 -25.22 -6.55
N ALA A 23 -11.47 -26.42 -5.97
CA ALA A 23 -11.49 -27.68 -6.72
C ALA A 23 -12.89 -28.08 -7.21
N GLN A 24 -13.97 -27.70 -6.50
CA GLN A 24 -15.35 -28.02 -6.88
C GLN A 24 -16.01 -26.96 -7.79
N ALA A 25 -15.59 -25.69 -7.71
CA ALA A 25 -16.12 -24.59 -8.53
C ALA A 25 -15.57 -24.56 -9.97
N GLN A 26 -14.54 -25.34 -10.27
CA GLN A 26 -14.01 -25.51 -11.64
C GLN A 26 -14.98 -26.22 -12.61
N GLN A 27 -16.16 -26.66 -12.15
CA GLN A 27 -17.15 -27.39 -12.96
C GLN A 27 -18.52 -26.71 -13.11
N GLN A 28 -18.69 -25.45 -12.70
CA GLN A 28 -19.91 -24.71 -13.08
C GLN A 28 -19.77 -24.16 -14.51
N GLU A 29 -20.54 -24.74 -15.43
CA GLU A 29 -20.68 -24.26 -16.81
C GLU A 29 -21.08 -22.78 -16.82
N GLN A 30 -20.39 -21.97 -17.63
CA GLN A 30 -20.76 -20.58 -17.86
C GLN A 30 -22.17 -20.52 -18.46
N PRO A 31 -23.05 -19.59 -18.00
CA PRO A 31 -24.28 -19.30 -18.71
C PRO A 31 -23.96 -18.95 -20.17
N SER A 32 -24.69 -19.55 -21.10
CA SER A 32 -24.33 -19.58 -22.52
C SER A 32 -24.39 -18.23 -23.25
N GLU A 33 -24.83 -17.14 -22.62
CA GLU A 33 -24.86 -15.79 -23.20
C GLU A 33 -25.22 -14.76 -22.10
N PHE A 34 -24.30 -13.88 -21.73
CA PHE A 34 -24.64 -12.64 -21.02
C PHE A 34 -25.07 -11.61 -22.05
N LYS A 35 -26.16 -10.88 -21.79
CA LYS A 35 -26.50 -9.73 -22.62
C LYS A 35 -25.49 -8.64 -22.29
N THR A 36 -24.44 -8.50 -23.10
CA THR A 36 -23.66 -7.26 -23.11
C THR A 36 -24.55 -6.15 -23.66
N TYR A 37 -25.37 -5.57 -22.80
CA TYR A 37 -25.97 -4.29 -23.13
C TYR A 37 -24.81 -3.31 -23.25
N ARG A 38 -24.56 -2.82 -24.46
CA ARG A 38 -23.75 -1.62 -24.70
C ARG A 38 -24.47 -0.48 -24.00
N ALA A 39 -24.28 -0.33 -22.70
CA ALA A 39 -24.75 0.87 -22.02
C ALA A 39 -23.90 2.01 -22.58
N PRO A 40 -24.48 2.94 -23.37
CA PRO A 40 -23.73 4.11 -23.80
C PRO A 40 -23.20 4.80 -22.54
N GLN A 41 -22.00 5.37 -22.63
CA GLN A 41 -21.39 6.11 -21.53
C GLN A 41 -22.43 7.04 -20.90
N LYS A 42 -22.88 6.72 -19.69
CA LYS A 42 -23.85 7.54 -18.95
C LYS A 42 -23.11 8.81 -18.54
N ASP A 43 -23.67 9.97 -18.85
CA ASP A 43 -23.22 11.21 -18.23
C ASP A 43 -23.63 11.15 -16.75
N ILE A 44 -22.63 10.97 -15.88
CA ILE A 44 -22.80 10.87 -14.43
C ILE A 44 -22.39 12.15 -13.70
N THR A 45 -22.17 13.25 -14.43
CA THR A 45 -21.68 14.52 -13.87
C THR A 45 -22.60 15.05 -12.77
N SER A 46 -23.92 14.96 -12.94
CA SER A 46 -24.90 15.40 -11.95
C SER A 46 -24.85 14.58 -10.66
N VAL A 47 -24.73 13.25 -10.78
CA VAL A 47 -24.58 12.32 -9.65
C VAL A 47 -23.31 12.64 -8.86
N LEU A 48 -22.17 12.77 -9.55
CA LEU A 48 -20.90 13.09 -8.91
C LEU A 48 -20.89 14.47 -8.27
N THR A 49 -21.54 15.46 -8.89
CA THR A 49 -21.67 16.81 -8.31
C THR A 49 -22.48 16.80 -7.02
N ALA A 50 -23.59 16.05 -7.00
CA ALA A 50 -24.43 15.91 -5.82
C ALA A 50 -23.70 15.15 -4.69
N ALA A 51 -23.08 14.01 -5.01
CA ALA A 51 -22.29 13.24 -4.05
C ALA A 51 -21.11 14.05 -3.50
N LYS A 52 -20.42 14.85 -4.35
CA LYS A 52 -19.35 15.74 -3.91
C LYS A 52 -19.86 16.84 -2.96
N LYS A 53 -21.07 17.34 -3.17
CA LYS A 53 -21.69 18.32 -2.27
C LYS A 53 -21.91 17.73 -0.88
N PHE A 54 -22.42 16.48 -0.79
CA PHE A 54 -22.54 15.78 0.48
C PHE A 54 -21.16 15.52 1.12
N ASP A 55 -20.20 15.03 0.33
CA ASP A 55 -18.81 14.83 0.78
C ASP A 55 -18.22 16.11 1.40
N ASN A 56 -18.39 17.26 0.76
CA ASN A 56 -17.91 18.54 1.28
C ASN A 56 -18.59 18.97 2.59
N SER A 57 -19.79 18.44 2.89
CA SER A 57 -20.47 18.69 4.17
C SER A 57 -19.91 17.84 5.33
N MET A 58 -19.24 16.73 5.01
CA MET A 58 -18.56 15.87 5.99
C MET A 58 -17.25 16.52 6.44
N THR A 59 -17.36 17.42 7.43
CA THR A 59 -16.21 18.16 7.99
C THR A 59 -15.75 17.57 9.33
N TYR A 60 -14.46 17.73 9.63
CA TYR A 60 -13.85 17.42 10.91
C TYR A 60 -12.84 18.51 11.29
N ALA A 61 -12.71 18.78 12.59
CA ALA A 61 -11.75 19.73 13.11
C ALA A 61 -10.36 19.08 13.22
N ALA A 62 -9.43 19.48 12.34
CA ALA A 62 -8.07 18.97 12.38
C ALA A 62 -7.41 19.12 13.77
N PRO A 63 -6.50 18.20 14.16
CA PRO A 63 -5.71 18.34 15.37
C PRO A 63 -5.00 19.71 15.42
N LYS A 64 -4.98 20.33 16.60
CA LYS A 64 -4.26 21.59 16.82
C LYS A 64 -2.94 21.32 17.53
N PRO A 65 -1.85 22.00 17.13
CA PRO A 65 -0.58 21.88 17.84
C PRO A 65 -0.74 22.36 19.28
N PHE A 66 -0.13 21.62 20.21
CA PHE A 66 -0.08 22.04 21.61
C PHE A 66 1.11 22.98 21.85
N PRO A 67 1.08 23.83 22.90
CA PRO A 67 2.21 24.68 23.25
C PRO A 67 3.44 23.84 23.64
N ILE A 68 4.57 24.09 22.98
CA ILE A 68 5.87 23.54 23.37
C ILE A 68 6.45 24.42 24.47
N TYR A 69 6.75 23.84 25.64
CA TYR A 69 7.29 24.54 26.81
C TYR A 69 8.69 25.09 26.54
N ASP A 70 9.55 24.31 25.89
CA ASP A 70 10.90 24.69 25.49
C ASP A 70 11.12 24.35 24.01
N ALA A 71 10.90 25.33 23.13
CA ALA A 71 11.08 25.13 21.69
C ALA A 71 12.55 25.02 21.27
N GLY A 72 13.52 25.30 22.16
CA GLY A 72 14.93 25.49 21.83
C GLY A 72 15.20 26.80 21.09
N THR A 73 16.47 27.20 20.98
CA THR A 73 16.85 28.47 20.32
C THR A 73 16.81 28.42 18.80
N ASP A 74 16.96 27.24 18.22
CA ASP A 74 17.10 27.10 16.78
C ASP A 74 15.77 26.65 16.17
N LYS A 75 15.36 27.22 15.04
CA LYS A 75 14.12 26.77 14.35
C LYS A 75 14.26 25.34 13.81
N TRP A 76 15.45 24.97 13.35
CA TRP A 76 15.89 23.61 13.02
C TRP A 76 17.39 23.51 13.33
N ILE A 77 17.88 22.31 13.64
CA ILE A 77 19.25 22.12 14.13
C ILE A 77 20.20 21.91 12.95
N ASP A 78 21.14 22.83 12.79
CA ASP A 78 22.33 22.63 11.95
C ASP A 78 23.45 22.03 12.80
N TYR A 79 23.55 20.70 12.81
CA TYR A 79 24.51 19.97 13.64
C TYR A 79 25.97 20.31 13.33
N ALA A 80 26.29 20.82 12.14
CA ALA A 80 27.67 21.23 11.83
C ALA A 80 28.14 22.42 12.71
N LYS A 81 27.22 23.17 13.34
CA LYS A 81 27.56 24.24 14.29
C LYS A 81 27.97 23.74 15.66
N TYR A 82 27.54 22.53 16.03
CA TYR A 82 27.62 22.03 17.39
C TYR A 82 28.55 20.82 17.55
N GLY A 83 29.09 20.31 16.43
CA GLY A 83 29.87 19.09 16.40
C GLY A 83 30.38 18.78 15.01
N GLU A 84 30.79 17.53 14.80
CA GLU A 84 31.42 17.07 13.58
C GLU A 84 30.87 15.72 13.15
N PHE A 85 30.53 15.61 11.87
CA PHE A 85 30.21 14.34 11.23
C PHE A 85 31.50 13.65 10.79
N GLN A 86 31.78 12.47 11.34
CA GLN A 86 32.94 11.65 11.00
C GLN A 86 32.49 10.45 10.15
N ASN A 87 33.22 10.17 9.08
CA ASN A 87 33.01 9.02 8.19
C ASN A 87 31.57 8.88 7.66
N ALA A 88 30.90 10.00 7.36
CA ALA A 88 29.57 9.98 6.73
C ALA A 88 29.61 9.25 5.38
N GLY A 89 28.59 8.43 5.13
CA GLY A 89 28.52 7.54 3.97
C GLY A 89 29.29 6.23 4.14
N THR A 90 29.68 5.86 5.37
CA THR A 90 30.39 4.61 5.67
C THR A 90 29.77 3.86 6.85
N GLU A 91 30.27 2.65 7.11
CA GLU A 91 29.88 1.79 8.24
C GLU A 91 30.31 2.36 9.61
N ASN A 92 31.34 3.21 9.58
CA ASN A 92 32.00 3.82 10.74
C ASN A 92 31.48 5.23 11.03
N TYR A 93 30.32 5.60 10.48
CA TYR A 93 29.70 6.90 10.73
C TYR A 93 29.54 7.16 12.24
N LYS A 94 29.90 8.38 12.64
CA LYS A 94 29.66 8.89 13.99
C LYS A 94 29.50 10.41 13.95
N TYR A 95 28.59 10.93 14.76
CA TYR A 95 28.55 12.35 15.08
C TYR A 95 29.22 12.61 16.43
N VAL A 96 30.18 13.55 16.46
CA VAL A 96 30.92 13.94 17.65
C VAL A 96 30.47 15.33 18.08
N VAL A 97 29.80 15.42 19.23
CA VAL A 97 29.37 16.70 19.81
C VAL A 97 30.59 17.45 20.36
N LYS A 98 30.75 18.72 19.96
CA LYS A 98 31.79 19.64 20.46
C LYS A 98 31.22 20.66 21.44
N GLU A 99 30.00 21.14 21.19
CA GLU A 99 29.33 22.19 21.96
C GLU A 99 28.03 21.65 22.60
N TYR A 100 28.16 20.76 23.59
CA TYR A 100 27.01 20.02 24.14
C TYR A 100 25.92 20.92 24.75
N ASP A 101 26.29 21.91 25.57
CA ASP A 101 25.32 22.80 26.21
C ASP A 101 24.62 23.72 25.21
N ALA A 102 25.34 24.18 24.18
CA ALA A 102 24.74 24.96 23.10
C ALA A 102 23.76 24.11 22.29
N LEU A 103 24.13 22.87 21.95
CA LEU A 103 23.27 21.94 21.24
C LEU A 103 22.01 21.58 22.03
N LYS A 104 22.17 21.35 23.34
CA LYS A 104 21.07 21.12 24.26
C LYS A 104 20.10 22.30 24.25
N LYS A 105 20.60 23.54 24.32
CA LYS A 105 19.78 24.75 24.24
C LYS A 105 19.10 24.93 22.88
N ALA A 106 19.74 24.52 21.79
CA ALA A 106 19.18 24.57 20.43
C ALA A 106 18.05 23.55 20.18
N SER A 107 18.12 22.40 20.84
CA SER A 107 17.25 21.25 20.54
C SER A 107 15.80 21.47 20.96
N GLY A 108 15.58 21.97 22.18
CA GLY A 108 14.25 22.06 22.79
C GLY A 108 13.78 20.75 23.46
N GLU A 109 12.65 20.78 24.15
CA GLU A 109 12.21 19.67 25.02
C GLU A 109 11.93 18.37 24.26
N GLY A 110 12.31 17.25 24.87
CA GLY A 110 12.08 15.91 24.31
C GLY A 110 13.00 15.55 23.15
N ILE A 111 13.84 16.47 22.66
CA ILE A 111 14.76 16.25 21.55
C ILE A 111 16.17 16.06 22.11
N TYR A 112 16.78 14.91 21.85
CA TYR A 112 18.14 14.63 22.29
C TYR A 112 19.14 15.67 21.72
N PRO A 113 20.06 16.22 22.53
CA PRO A 113 20.40 15.83 23.90
C PRO A 113 19.59 16.51 25.03
N ASN A 114 18.61 17.37 24.73
CA ASN A 114 17.79 18.05 25.75
C ASN A 114 16.66 17.18 26.31
N THR A 115 17.06 16.22 27.15
CA THR A 115 16.13 15.31 27.84
C THR A 115 15.62 15.84 29.17
N GLN A 116 16.11 17.01 29.62
CA GLN A 116 15.88 17.51 30.99
C GLN A 116 14.84 18.63 31.08
N SER A 117 14.67 19.46 30.04
CA SER A 117 13.72 20.58 30.10
C SER A 117 12.27 20.12 30.25
N ILE A 118 11.95 18.91 29.77
CA ILE A 118 10.62 18.31 29.88
C ILE A 118 10.13 18.20 31.34
N TYR A 119 11.03 17.95 32.30
CA TYR A 119 10.68 17.86 33.72
C TYR A 119 10.30 19.20 34.35
N LYS A 120 10.63 20.31 33.67
CA LYS A 120 10.29 21.67 34.11
C LYS A 120 8.96 22.16 33.52
N SER A 121 8.37 21.41 32.60
CA SER A 121 7.10 21.76 31.98
C SER A 121 5.96 21.70 33.02
N PRO A 122 5.14 22.76 33.14
CA PRO A 122 3.93 22.74 33.95
C PRO A 122 2.93 21.66 33.51
N ASP A 123 2.84 21.39 32.21
CA ASP A 123 1.94 20.37 31.66
C ASP A 123 2.40 18.96 32.05
N TYR A 124 3.72 18.72 32.06
CA TYR A 124 4.26 17.46 32.59
C TYR A 124 3.88 17.26 34.06
N ALA A 125 4.10 18.27 34.91
CA ALA A 125 3.76 18.20 36.32
C ALA A 125 2.24 17.96 36.54
N LYS A 126 1.40 18.62 35.73
CA LYS A 126 -0.05 18.42 35.71
C LYS A 126 -0.42 16.98 35.34
N PHE A 127 0.13 16.43 34.26
CA PHE A 127 -0.21 15.08 33.80
C PHE A 127 0.26 13.98 34.76
N ILE A 128 1.36 14.18 35.49
CA ILE A 128 1.76 13.31 36.59
C ILE A 128 0.71 13.35 37.71
N LYS A 129 0.29 14.55 38.15
CA LYS A 129 -0.74 14.70 39.19
C LYS A 129 -2.08 14.08 38.79
N GLU A 130 -2.45 14.19 37.51
CA GLU A 130 -3.65 13.63 36.92
C GLU A 130 -3.53 12.14 36.55
N LYS A 131 -2.36 11.50 36.77
CA LYS A 131 -2.06 10.10 36.41
C LYS A 131 -2.23 9.77 34.92
N LYS A 132 -2.17 10.77 34.05
CA LYS A 132 -2.34 10.60 32.60
C LYS A 132 -1.19 9.89 31.91
N LEU A 133 -0.02 9.77 32.57
CA LEU A 133 1.16 9.10 32.02
C LEU A 133 1.31 7.64 32.51
N GLU A 134 0.37 7.10 33.28
CA GLU A 134 0.40 5.72 33.77
C GLU A 134 0.09 4.70 32.65
N GLY A 135 0.64 3.49 32.73
CA GLY A 135 0.38 2.39 31.79
C GLY A 135 1.47 2.13 30.76
N ASP A 136 1.21 1.21 29.83
CA ASP A 136 2.15 0.81 28.77
C ASP A 136 2.30 1.92 27.72
N LYS A 137 3.54 2.29 27.38
CA LYS A 137 3.88 3.30 26.36
C LYS A 137 3.25 3.02 24.99
N TRP A 138 3.07 1.75 24.63
CA TRP A 138 2.48 1.37 23.34
C TRP A 138 1.00 1.75 23.23
N LYS A 139 0.31 2.00 24.35
CA LYS A 139 -1.06 2.52 24.38
C LYS A 139 -1.15 4.04 24.13
N PHE A 140 -0.01 4.71 23.91
CA PHE A 140 0.10 6.16 23.71
C PHE A 140 0.67 6.49 22.32
N VAL A 141 0.54 5.60 21.34
CA VAL A 141 0.99 5.89 19.96
C VAL A 141 -0.09 6.68 19.23
N ASP A 142 -1.30 6.12 19.12
CA ASP A 142 -2.33 6.64 18.22
C ASP A 142 -3.53 7.31 18.90
N THR A 143 -3.49 7.50 20.22
CA THR A 143 -4.58 8.18 20.96
C THR A 143 -4.66 9.68 20.61
N ASP A 144 -5.84 10.28 20.83
CA ASP A 144 -6.07 11.67 20.49
C ASP A 144 -5.41 12.69 21.43
N ASP A 145 -4.95 12.27 22.62
CA ASP A 145 -4.19 13.15 23.51
C ASP A 145 -2.70 13.17 23.11
N ARG A 146 -2.42 13.87 21.99
CA ARG A 146 -1.08 13.91 21.39
C ARG A 146 -0.03 14.55 22.29
N GLN A 147 -0.45 15.46 23.19
CA GLN A 147 0.46 16.06 24.18
C GLN A 147 0.87 15.04 25.25
N VAL A 148 -0.09 14.28 25.79
CA VAL A 148 0.20 13.17 26.71
C VAL A 148 1.08 12.11 26.03
N ASN A 149 0.81 11.79 24.76
CA ASN A 149 1.63 10.86 23.98
C ASN A 149 3.08 11.33 23.86
N PHE A 150 3.28 12.63 23.56
CA PHE A 150 4.60 13.24 23.51
C PHE A 150 5.36 13.07 24.84
N TYR A 151 4.76 13.46 25.97
CA TYR A 151 5.41 13.32 27.28
C TYR A 151 5.68 11.85 27.63
N LYS A 152 4.74 10.95 27.33
CA LYS A 152 4.89 9.52 27.58
C LYS A 152 6.10 8.94 26.85
N TRP A 153 6.22 9.23 25.55
CA TRP A 153 7.31 8.72 24.72
C TRP A 153 8.65 9.39 25.02
N ALA A 154 8.66 10.71 25.23
CA ALA A 154 9.87 11.46 25.59
C ALA A 154 10.51 10.98 26.92
N LEU A 155 9.75 10.28 27.76
CA LEU A 155 10.20 9.71 29.04
C LEU A 155 10.25 8.17 29.06
N ALA A 156 9.90 7.51 27.96
CA ALA A 156 9.86 6.06 27.90
C ALA A 156 11.25 5.44 28.13
N LYS A 157 11.25 4.26 28.77
CA LYS A 157 12.39 3.34 28.81
C LYS A 157 12.28 2.42 27.59
N GLU A 158 13.06 2.73 26.57
CA GLU A 158 13.12 2.04 25.28
C GLU A 158 14.46 2.37 24.60
N ASP A 159 14.81 1.65 23.52
CA ASP A 159 15.89 2.05 22.62
C ASP A 159 15.82 3.57 22.30
N PRO A 160 16.93 4.33 22.42
CA PRO A 160 16.90 5.77 22.27
C PRO A 160 16.34 6.28 20.93
N GLY A 161 16.61 5.57 19.82
CA GLY A 161 16.10 5.93 18.50
C GLY A 161 14.61 5.62 18.37
N VAL A 162 14.15 4.46 18.84
CA VAL A 162 12.72 4.11 18.86
C VAL A 162 11.93 5.09 19.73
N LYS A 163 12.45 5.39 20.92
CA LYS A 163 11.88 6.38 21.83
C LYS A 163 11.73 7.75 21.16
N LEU A 164 12.80 8.23 20.55
CA LEU A 164 12.83 9.55 19.93
C LEU A 164 11.95 9.60 18.67
N TYR A 165 11.86 8.49 17.92
CA TYR A 165 10.93 8.37 16.80
C TYR A 165 9.48 8.55 17.24
N TYR A 166 9.02 7.84 18.28
CA TYR A 166 7.64 7.99 18.72
C TYR A 166 7.37 9.32 19.45
N THR A 167 8.41 9.93 20.03
CA THR A 167 8.35 11.33 20.48
C THR A 167 8.10 12.27 19.31
N ALA A 168 8.81 12.08 18.20
CA ALA A 168 8.62 12.83 16.95
C ALA A 168 7.24 12.56 16.33
N TYR A 169 6.78 11.31 16.34
CA TYR A 169 5.47 10.90 15.81
C TYR A 169 4.32 11.57 16.56
N ALA A 170 4.39 11.68 17.89
CA ALA A 170 3.38 12.41 18.66
C ALA A 170 3.33 13.90 18.29
N LEU A 171 4.49 14.54 18.07
CA LEU A 171 4.58 15.94 17.62
C LEU A 171 4.04 16.12 16.20
N ASP A 172 4.39 15.19 15.30
CA ASP A 172 3.94 15.14 13.91
C ASP A 172 2.41 15.09 13.84
N LYS A 173 1.81 14.09 14.50
CA LYS A 173 0.35 13.92 14.57
C LYS A 173 -0.38 15.05 15.30
N ALA A 174 0.31 15.83 16.14
CA ALA A 174 -0.24 17.02 16.78
C ALA A 174 -0.23 18.27 15.89
N GLY A 175 0.53 18.29 14.79
CA GLY A 175 0.77 19.51 14.00
C GLY A 175 1.99 20.32 14.45
N ASN A 176 2.80 19.82 15.39
CA ASN A 176 4.04 20.45 15.85
C ASN A 176 5.23 20.14 14.91
N TRP A 177 5.04 20.30 13.60
CA TRP A 177 5.92 19.77 12.56
C TRP A 177 7.38 20.25 12.64
N ALA A 178 7.62 21.51 13.02
CA ALA A 178 8.98 22.02 13.19
C ALA A 178 9.76 21.25 14.27
N HIS A 179 9.10 20.97 15.40
CA HIS A 179 9.69 20.19 16.50
C HIS A 179 9.81 18.71 16.14
N ALA A 180 8.83 18.17 15.41
CA ALA A 180 8.88 16.81 14.88
C ALA A 180 10.07 16.60 13.94
N VAL A 181 10.32 17.53 13.00
CA VAL A 181 11.48 17.47 12.07
C VAL A 181 12.81 17.46 12.83
N LYS A 182 12.94 18.28 13.89
CA LYS A 182 14.14 18.23 14.75
C LYS A 182 14.31 16.85 15.41
N ALA A 183 13.23 16.28 15.95
CA ALA A 183 13.25 15.00 16.63
C ALA A 183 13.59 13.84 15.66
N TYR A 184 12.96 13.78 14.49
CA TYR A 184 13.29 12.79 13.45
C TYR A 184 14.74 12.95 12.98
N TYR A 185 15.23 14.18 12.79
CA TYR A 185 16.60 14.40 12.34
C TYR A 185 17.62 14.03 13.43
N ALA A 186 17.29 14.25 14.71
CA ALA A 186 18.09 13.77 15.82
C ALA A 186 18.19 12.24 15.87
N CYS A 187 17.13 11.49 15.53
CA CYS A 187 17.22 10.04 15.38
C CYS A 187 18.28 9.66 14.33
N LEU A 188 18.26 10.31 13.16
CA LEU A 188 19.19 10.03 12.08
C LEU A 188 20.65 10.36 12.45
N VAL A 189 20.87 11.45 13.19
CA VAL A 189 22.22 11.90 13.55
C VAL A 189 22.84 11.06 14.66
N PHE A 190 22.07 10.75 15.71
CA PHE A 190 22.59 10.11 16.93
C PHE A 190 22.31 8.62 17.02
N PHE A 191 21.21 8.14 16.44
CA PHE A 191 20.72 6.78 16.59
C PHE A 191 20.42 6.08 15.24
N PRO A 192 21.30 6.21 14.23
CA PRO A 192 21.00 5.70 12.87
C PRO A 192 20.93 4.17 12.78
N LYS A 193 21.45 3.45 13.80
CA LYS A 193 21.46 1.99 13.86
C LYS A 193 20.33 1.41 14.73
N SER A 194 19.40 2.26 15.20
CA SER A 194 18.27 1.81 16.01
C SER A 194 17.28 0.99 15.19
N ILE A 195 16.83 -0.11 15.79
CA ILE A 195 15.89 -1.07 15.21
C ILE A 195 14.70 -1.21 16.16
N GLY A 196 13.51 -0.89 15.67
CA GLY A 196 12.25 -1.27 16.29
C GLY A 196 11.74 -2.60 15.73
N TYR A 197 10.55 -3.03 16.16
CA TYR A 197 9.97 -4.28 15.70
C TYR A 197 8.51 -4.09 15.33
N THR A 198 8.11 -4.75 14.25
CA THR A 198 6.70 -4.87 13.85
C THR A 198 5.93 -5.80 14.79
N GLN A 199 4.61 -5.90 14.62
CA GLN A 199 3.78 -6.88 15.31
C GLN A 199 4.28 -8.31 15.07
N TRP A 200 4.77 -8.59 13.86
CA TRP A 200 5.32 -9.88 13.42
C TRP A 200 6.76 -10.13 13.87
N LYS A 201 7.32 -9.27 14.73
CA LYS A 201 8.70 -9.35 15.23
C LYS A 201 9.77 -9.24 14.13
N THR A 202 9.42 -8.68 12.99
CA THR A 202 10.39 -8.35 11.94
C THR A 202 11.10 -7.03 12.26
N PRO A 203 12.39 -6.88 11.89
CA PRO A 203 13.14 -5.64 12.08
C PRO A 203 12.49 -4.45 11.37
N TRP A 204 12.34 -3.34 12.08
CA TRP A 204 11.89 -2.06 11.53
C TRP A 204 12.95 -0.99 11.77
N TYR A 205 13.55 -0.51 10.69
CA TYR A 205 14.70 0.41 10.75
C TYR A 205 14.26 1.86 10.92
N ILE A 206 14.71 2.48 12.02
CA ILE A 206 14.26 3.81 12.42
C ILE A 206 14.79 4.90 11.49
N ALA A 207 16.07 4.84 11.11
CA ALA A 207 16.71 5.89 10.30
C ALA A 207 16.04 6.09 8.92
N PRO A 208 15.79 5.04 8.12
CA PRO A 208 15.03 5.18 6.87
C PRO A 208 13.66 5.80 7.09
N SER A 209 12.93 5.34 8.11
CA SER A 209 11.61 5.89 8.46
C SER A 209 11.67 7.39 8.82
N CYS A 210 12.71 7.82 9.53
CA CYS A 210 12.94 9.24 9.83
C CYS A 210 13.19 10.07 8.57
N ILE A 211 13.97 9.56 7.60
CA ILE A 211 14.21 10.24 6.32
C ILE A 211 12.89 10.46 5.60
N ASP A 212 12.06 9.41 5.51
CA ASP A 212 10.75 9.48 4.85
C ASP A 212 9.83 10.49 5.52
N ARG A 213 9.74 10.48 6.86
CA ARG A 213 8.93 11.45 7.61
C ARG A 213 9.42 12.88 7.43
N ILE A 214 10.73 13.15 7.45
CA ILE A 214 11.26 14.51 7.25
C ILE A 214 10.95 14.99 5.82
N ASN A 215 11.17 14.15 4.82
CA ASN A 215 10.88 14.48 3.42
C ASN A 215 9.37 14.75 3.21
N TYR A 216 8.51 13.90 3.77
CA TYR A 216 7.06 14.08 3.74
C TYR A 216 6.64 15.40 4.39
N LEU A 217 7.06 15.64 5.64
CA LEU A 217 6.66 16.84 6.39
C LEU A 217 7.15 18.12 5.71
N THR A 218 8.40 18.17 5.25
CA THR A 218 8.96 19.37 4.63
C THR A 218 8.33 19.68 3.27
N LYS A 219 7.91 18.65 2.52
CA LYS A 219 7.18 18.79 1.26
C LYS A 219 5.73 19.24 1.47
N MET A 220 5.04 18.64 2.45
CA MET A 220 3.64 18.96 2.76
C MET A 220 3.49 20.32 3.47
N HIS A 221 4.52 20.75 4.19
CA HIS A 221 4.57 21.97 4.98
C HIS A 221 5.75 22.86 4.57
N PRO A 222 5.76 23.40 3.33
CA PRO A 222 6.88 24.20 2.82
C PRO A 222 7.12 25.49 3.62
N GLU A 223 6.15 25.94 4.44
CA GLU A 223 6.29 27.04 5.40
C GLU A 223 7.34 26.76 6.50
N LEU A 224 7.72 25.50 6.71
CA LEU A 224 8.86 25.14 7.56
C LEU A 224 10.16 25.79 7.06
N GLY A 225 10.29 25.98 5.73
CA GLY A 225 11.41 26.68 5.10
C GLY A 225 12.72 25.89 5.08
N VAL A 226 12.63 24.57 5.25
CA VAL A 226 13.77 23.64 5.30
C VAL A 226 13.45 22.36 4.53
N LYS A 227 14.46 21.68 3.99
CA LYS A 227 14.37 20.31 3.45
C LYS A 227 15.59 19.50 3.90
N LEU A 228 15.47 18.18 3.88
CA LEU A 228 16.61 17.28 4.09
C LEU A 228 17.34 17.06 2.76
N ASP A 229 18.64 17.28 2.75
CA ASP A 229 19.50 17.17 1.57
C ASP A 229 20.61 16.15 1.81
N GLY A 230 20.81 15.27 0.83
CA GLY A 230 21.90 14.28 0.82
C GLY A 230 21.82 13.15 1.86
N ALA A 231 20.70 13.00 2.57
CA ALA A 231 20.54 11.89 3.52
C ALA A 231 20.34 10.55 2.78
N LYS A 232 21.12 9.54 3.15
CA LYS A 232 21.00 8.17 2.66
C LYS A 232 21.47 7.19 3.73
N VAL A 233 20.64 6.22 4.08
CA VAL A 233 21.01 5.11 4.95
C VAL A 233 20.77 3.81 4.20
N THR A 234 21.85 3.13 3.85
CA THR A 234 21.81 1.81 3.23
C THR A 234 22.11 0.76 4.29
N ILE A 235 21.31 -0.30 4.33
CA ILE A 235 21.47 -1.41 5.27
C ILE A 235 21.62 -2.67 4.40
N LYS A 236 22.84 -3.21 4.32
CA LYS A 236 23.08 -4.46 3.58
C LYS A 236 22.47 -5.63 4.36
N ASN A 237 21.99 -6.65 3.65
CA ASN A 237 21.36 -7.87 4.19
C ASN A 237 20.00 -7.66 4.89
N ARG A 238 19.43 -6.44 4.84
CA ARG A 238 18.21 -6.08 5.59
C ARG A 238 16.92 -6.84 5.21
N PHE A 239 16.95 -7.68 4.19
CA PHE A 239 15.77 -8.29 3.57
C PHE A 239 15.52 -9.74 4.03
N ASP A 240 16.25 -10.25 5.02
CA ASP A 240 16.20 -11.66 5.49
C ASP A 240 15.77 -11.85 6.97
N ASN A 241 15.31 -10.79 7.65
CA ASN A 241 14.96 -10.73 9.08
C ASN A 241 16.12 -10.97 10.08
N ASP A 242 17.33 -11.36 9.65
CA ASP A 242 18.46 -11.56 10.56
C ASP A 242 19.23 -10.26 10.80
N LYS A 243 18.75 -9.47 11.76
CA LYS A 243 19.39 -8.19 12.10
C LYS A 243 20.87 -8.27 12.52
N ASN A 244 21.39 -9.47 12.83
CA ASN A 244 22.77 -9.61 13.31
C ASN A 244 23.78 -9.59 12.16
N ASN A 245 23.32 -9.80 10.92
CA ASN A 245 24.15 -9.69 9.72
C ASN A 245 24.05 -8.28 9.06
N ASP A 246 23.21 -7.39 9.59
CA ASP A 246 22.97 -6.05 9.04
C ASP A 246 24.21 -5.16 9.09
N ILE A 247 24.49 -4.49 7.97
CA ILE A 247 25.58 -3.52 7.86
C ILE A 247 25.04 -2.14 7.47
N PHE A 248 25.11 -1.21 8.40
CA PHE A 248 24.60 0.16 8.25
C PHE A 248 25.64 1.10 7.65
N ILE A 249 25.38 1.60 6.45
CA ILE A 249 26.13 2.68 5.79
C ILE A 249 25.32 3.97 5.93
N VAL A 250 25.82 4.92 6.71
CA VAL A 250 25.01 6.06 7.17
C VAL A 250 25.58 7.37 6.65
N ASN A 251 24.79 8.09 5.84
CA ASN A 251 24.94 9.50 5.59
C ASN A 251 23.70 10.24 6.13
N PRO A 252 23.80 11.01 7.22
CA PRO A 252 22.65 11.68 7.80
C PRO A 252 22.17 12.87 6.96
N GLY A 253 22.93 13.32 5.96
CA GLY A 253 22.60 14.53 5.21
C GLY A 253 22.52 15.78 6.08
N LYS A 254 21.90 16.84 5.56
CA LYS A 254 21.75 18.13 6.23
C LYS A 254 20.38 18.74 6.00
N LEU A 255 19.84 19.39 7.03
CA LEU A 255 18.70 20.27 6.87
C LEU A 255 19.14 21.60 6.26
N VAL A 256 18.69 21.89 5.04
CA VAL A 256 19.06 23.10 4.27
C VAL A 256 17.86 24.01 4.07
N LYS A 257 18.10 25.32 4.04
CA LYS A 257 17.05 26.31 3.73
C LYS A 257 16.45 26.02 2.35
N THR A 258 15.13 26.14 2.25
CA THR A 258 14.40 25.90 1.01
C THR A 258 13.22 26.84 0.88
N ALA A 259 12.77 27.09 -0.35
CA ALA A 259 11.53 27.77 -0.66
C ALA A 259 10.49 26.78 -1.23
N LYS A 260 9.20 27.17 -1.21
CA LYS A 260 8.10 26.36 -1.75
C LYS A 260 8.35 25.91 -3.20
N LYS A 261 8.89 26.78 -4.04
CA LYS A 261 9.24 26.50 -5.44
C LYS A 261 10.26 25.37 -5.63
N ASP A 262 11.07 25.07 -4.60
CA ASP A 262 12.10 24.05 -4.69
C ASP A 262 11.53 22.63 -4.58
N PHE A 263 10.25 22.49 -4.19
CA PHE A 263 9.50 21.23 -4.20
C PHE A 263 8.69 21.02 -5.49
N GLU A 264 8.70 21.98 -6.41
CA GLU A 264 8.03 21.83 -7.70
C GLU A 264 8.73 20.74 -8.53
N LYS A 265 7.93 19.81 -9.08
CA LYS A 265 8.45 18.72 -9.91
C LYS A 265 9.06 19.29 -11.19
N LYS A 266 10.32 18.90 -11.44
CA LYS A 266 11.01 19.17 -12.70
C LYS A 266 11.07 17.89 -13.51
N TYR A 267 11.07 18.03 -14.84
CA TYR A 267 11.05 16.90 -15.75
C TYR A 267 12.28 16.88 -16.65
N ILE A 268 12.86 15.70 -16.79
CA ILE A 268 13.89 15.35 -17.74
C ILE A 268 13.19 14.99 -19.06
N ASP A 269 13.69 15.53 -20.16
CA ASP A 269 13.26 15.18 -21.50
C ASP A 269 13.80 13.78 -21.87
N LEU A 270 13.01 12.74 -21.60
CA LEU A 270 13.40 11.34 -21.81
C LEU A 270 13.75 11.04 -23.28
N SER A 271 13.23 11.82 -24.24
CA SER A 271 13.58 11.65 -25.66
C SER A 271 15.07 11.90 -25.95
N LYS A 272 15.77 12.62 -25.06
CA LYS A 272 17.19 12.96 -25.17
C LYS A 272 18.12 12.05 -24.36
N VAL A 273 17.58 11.15 -23.53
CA VAL A 273 18.39 10.30 -22.66
C VAL A 273 18.96 9.09 -23.40
N GLY A 274 18.25 8.59 -24.41
CA GLY A 274 18.57 7.33 -25.09
C GLY A 274 17.88 6.14 -24.44
N VAL A 275 17.62 5.10 -25.25
CA VAL A 275 16.91 3.89 -24.84
C VAL A 275 17.90 2.75 -24.67
N LYS A 276 17.93 2.16 -23.47
CA LYS A 276 18.79 1.03 -23.10
C LYS A 276 18.17 -0.32 -23.45
N LYS A 277 16.88 -0.51 -23.13
CA LYS A 277 16.14 -1.75 -23.38
C LYS A 277 14.65 -1.47 -23.58
N VAL A 278 14.00 -2.26 -24.43
CA VAL A 278 12.55 -2.31 -24.55
C VAL A 278 12.09 -3.76 -24.35
N THR A 279 11.19 -3.98 -23.40
CA THR A 279 10.41 -5.22 -23.27
C THR A 279 9.04 -5.00 -23.92
N GLY A 280 8.58 -5.98 -24.70
CA GLY A 280 7.29 -5.95 -25.40
C GLY A 280 7.43 -5.53 -26.86
N THR A 281 6.75 -6.26 -27.75
CA THR A 281 6.75 -6.03 -29.21
C THR A 281 5.42 -5.46 -29.70
N GLY A 282 4.33 -5.68 -28.95
CA GLY A 282 2.99 -5.18 -29.24
C GLY A 282 2.76 -3.73 -28.78
N LYS A 283 1.51 -3.42 -28.43
CA LYS A 283 1.13 -2.06 -28.00
C LYS A 283 1.64 -1.69 -26.61
N VAL A 284 1.85 -2.68 -25.74
CA VAL A 284 2.40 -2.48 -24.40
C VAL A 284 3.90 -2.63 -24.46
N LYS A 285 4.62 -1.57 -24.09
CA LYS A 285 6.09 -1.58 -24.07
C LYS A 285 6.61 -0.98 -22.78
N LEU A 286 7.54 -1.69 -22.15
CA LEU A 286 8.31 -1.20 -21.01
C LEU A 286 9.69 -0.78 -21.51
N THR A 287 9.98 0.52 -21.43
CA THR A 287 11.24 1.11 -21.88
C THR A 287 12.12 1.44 -20.69
N GLN A 288 13.34 0.91 -20.68
CA GLN A 288 14.43 1.36 -19.82
C GLN A 288 15.29 2.36 -20.59
N TYR A 289 15.48 3.55 -20.02
CA TYR A 289 16.36 4.59 -20.57
C TYR A 289 17.79 4.44 -20.04
N GLU A 290 18.76 5.09 -20.68
CA GLU A 290 20.19 5.03 -20.28
C GLU A 290 20.46 5.58 -18.87
N ASN A 291 19.58 6.45 -18.36
CA ASN A 291 19.64 6.92 -16.97
C ASN A 291 18.94 5.99 -15.97
N ASN A 292 18.59 4.76 -16.38
CA ASN A 292 17.82 3.77 -15.61
C ASN A 292 16.41 4.24 -15.19
N HIS A 293 15.82 5.22 -15.88
CA HIS A 293 14.39 5.46 -15.75
C HIS A 293 13.59 4.40 -16.53
N PHE A 294 12.39 4.07 -16.06
CA PHE A 294 11.52 3.06 -16.64
C PHE A 294 10.14 3.64 -16.95
N GLN A 295 9.73 3.54 -18.21
CA GLN A 295 8.43 4.03 -18.66
C GLN A 295 7.65 2.92 -19.34
N LEU A 296 6.46 2.65 -18.81
CA LEU A 296 5.47 1.86 -19.50
C LEU A 296 4.74 2.75 -20.53
N THR A 297 4.50 2.21 -21.70
CA THR A 297 3.70 2.85 -22.75
C THR A 297 2.63 1.90 -23.25
N VAL A 298 1.47 2.45 -23.61
CA VAL A 298 0.40 1.77 -24.32
C VAL A 298 0.09 2.58 -25.57
N ASP A 299 0.13 1.94 -26.73
CA ASP A 299 -0.06 2.60 -28.04
C ASP A 299 0.91 3.78 -28.23
N GLY A 300 2.15 3.62 -27.76
CA GLY A 300 3.21 4.64 -27.84
C GLY A 300 3.05 5.83 -26.89
N LYS A 301 2.03 5.86 -26.04
CA LYS A 301 1.79 6.94 -25.07
C LYS A 301 2.24 6.51 -23.67
N PRO A 302 2.88 7.39 -22.87
CA PRO A 302 3.21 7.10 -21.48
C PRO A 302 1.97 6.63 -20.69
N TYR A 303 2.14 5.56 -19.93
CA TYR A 303 1.06 4.91 -19.20
C TYR A 303 1.47 4.70 -17.73
N VAL A 304 0.98 5.57 -16.85
CA VAL A 304 1.07 5.34 -15.40
C VAL A 304 -0.12 4.47 -14.99
N ILE A 305 0.15 3.33 -14.36
CA ILE A 305 -0.86 2.37 -13.94
C ILE A 305 -1.65 2.97 -12.77
N ARG A 306 -2.92 3.33 -13.04
CA ARG A 306 -3.91 3.79 -12.06
C ARG A 306 -4.91 2.67 -11.90
N SER A 307 -4.58 1.76 -11.00
CA SER A 307 -5.30 0.49 -10.84
C SER A 307 -6.02 0.41 -9.51
N ILE A 308 -6.97 -0.52 -9.43
CA ILE A 308 -7.72 -0.85 -8.22
C ILE A 308 -8.03 -2.34 -8.17
N CYS A 309 -8.10 -2.89 -6.96
CA CYS A 309 -8.66 -4.22 -6.71
C CYS A 309 -10.18 -4.14 -6.81
N TYR A 310 -10.79 -5.09 -7.52
CA TYR A 310 -12.22 -5.06 -7.83
C TYR A 310 -12.85 -6.43 -7.60
N SER A 311 -13.65 -6.52 -6.53
CA SER A 311 -14.53 -7.64 -6.22
C SER A 311 -15.68 -7.11 -5.36
N PRO A 312 -16.71 -6.48 -5.94
CA PRO A 312 -17.88 -6.01 -5.18
C PRO A 312 -18.71 -7.20 -4.67
N THR A 313 -18.26 -7.79 -3.57
CA THR A 313 -18.91 -8.93 -2.91
C THR A 313 -20.19 -8.49 -2.22
N PRO A 314 -21.35 -9.14 -2.46
CA PRO A 314 -22.56 -8.84 -1.72
C PRO A 314 -22.42 -9.11 -0.23
N VAL A 315 -23.03 -8.24 0.57
CA VAL A 315 -23.13 -8.39 2.02
C VAL A 315 -23.82 -9.72 2.34
N GLY A 316 -23.22 -10.47 3.26
CA GLY A 316 -23.68 -11.79 3.68
C GLY A 316 -23.09 -12.96 2.90
N LEU A 317 -22.34 -12.71 1.82
CA LEU A 317 -21.58 -13.74 1.11
C LEU A 317 -20.10 -13.70 1.53
N THR A 318 -19.44 -14.86 1.50
CA THR A 318 -18.04 -15.03 1.85
C THR A 318 -17.40 -16.19 1.05
N PRO A 319 -16.15 -16.05 0.59
CA PRO A 319 -15.41 -17.16 -0.01
C PRO A 319 -15.14 -18.30 0.97
N ASP A 320 -15.20 -18.04 2.28
CA ASP A 320 -14.77 -18.97 3.34
C ASP A 320 -15.68 -20.18 3.49
N ASN A 321 -16.94 -20.03 3.06
CA ASN A 321 -17.92 -21.10 2.99
C ASN A 321 -18.30 -21.46 1.54
N GLY A 322 -17.58 -20.92 0.55
CA GLY A 322 -17.81 -21.14 -0.87
C GLY A 322 -19.06 -20.46 -1.44
N SER A 323 -19.68 -19.51 -0.73
CA SER A 323 -20.89 -18.81 -1.21
C SER A 323 -20.60 -17.76 -2.29
N VAL A 324 -19.34 -17.37 -2.46
CA VAL A 324 -18.87 -16.49 -3.55
C VAL A 324 -17.42 -16.86 -3.90
N ASN A 325 -17.06 -16.70 -5.17
CA ASN A 325 -15.67 -16.72 -5.63
C ASN A 325 -15.27 -15.30 -6.05
N THR A 326 -14.44 -14.65 -5.24
CA THR A 326 -13.98 -13.26 -5.44
C THR A 326 -13.06 -13.10 -6.67
N ASP A 327 -12.51 -14.19 -7.18
CA ASP A 327 -11.69 -14.21 -8.39
C ASP A 327 -12.51 -14.39 -9.68
N ARG A 328 -13.84 -14.49 -9.60
CA ARG A 328 -14.67 -14.78 -10.79
C ARG A 328 -16.02 -14.08 -10.77
N ASP A 329 -16.75 -14.23 -9.67
CA ASP A 329 -18.21 -14.09 -9.65
C ASP A 329 -18.65 -12.66 -9.96
N TRP A 330 -17.88 -11.65 -9.57
CA TRP A 330 -18.18 -10.25 -9.90
C TRP A 330 -18.31 -9.99 -11.40
N SER A 331 -17.63 -10.79 -12.25
CA SER A 331 -17.65 -10.62 -13.70
C SER A 331 -18.87 -11.27 -14.38
N VAL A 332 -19.64 -12.06 -13.64
CA VAL A 332 -20.80 -12.82 -14.11
C VAL A 332 -22.04 -12.64 -13.23
N ALA A 333 -21.94 -11.89 -12.13
CA ALA A 333 -23.00 -11.68 -11.17
C ALA A 333 -24.21 -10.97 -11.78
N ASP A 334 -25.38 -11.60 -11.62
CA ASP A 334 -26.71 -11.12 -12.05
C ASP A 334 -27.75 -11.56 -10.99
N TYR A 335 -27.66 -10.97 -9.80
CA TYR A 335 -28.48 -11.26 -8.64
C TYR A 335 -29.95 -10.86 -8.86
N ASN A 336 -30.21 -9.83 -9.68
CA ASN A 336 -31.57 -9.40 -10.03
C ASN A 336 -32.18 -10.18 -11.21
N LYS A 337 -31.39 -11.04 -11.89
CA LYS A 337 -31.79 -11.94 -12.98
C LYS A 337 -32.29 -11.22 -14.24
N ASN A 338 -31.72 -10.07 -14.55
CA ASN A 338 -32.09 -9.28 -15.74
C ASN A 338 -31.15 -9.52 -16.94
N GLY A 339 -30.07 -10.29 -16.76
CA GLY A 339 -29.06 -10.61 -17.76
C GLY A 339 -27.94 -9.58 -17.90
N ILE A 340 -27.83 -8.61 -16.98
CA ILE A 340 -26.82 -7.55 -16.93
C ILE A 340 -25.88 -7.83 -15.75
N VAL A 341 -24.57 -7.57 -15.94
CA VAL A 341 -23.60 -7.72 -14.84
C VAL A 341 -23.79 -6.60 -13.82
N ASP A 342 -24.17 -6.95 -12.60
CA ASP A 342 -24.64 -6.04 -11.57
C ASP A 342 -23.62 -4.94 -11.21
N GLY A 343 -22.44 -5.32 -10.70
CA GLY A 343 -21.47 -4.35 -10.19
C GLY A 343 -21.01 -3.37 -11.28
N ALA A 344 -20.63 -3.92 -12.44
CA ALA A 344 -20.06 -3.13 -13.54
C ALA A 344 -21.04 -2.10 -14.12
N TYR A 345 -22.34 -2.44 -14.22
CA TYR A 345 -23.32 -1.63 -14.95
C TYR A 345 -24.50 -1.12 -14.12
N GLU A 346 -24.79 -1.74 -12.98
CA GLU A 346 -26.03 -1.55 -12.22
C GLU A 346 -25.86 -0.93 -10.84
N ALA A 347 -24.62 -0.63 -10.43
CA ALA A 347 -24.40 0.14 -9.22
C ALA A 347 -25.03 1.55 -9.30
N TRP A 348 -25.54 2.08 -8.19
CA TRP A 348 -26.04 3.45 -8.07
C TRP A 348 -25.36 4.16 -6.88
N VAL A 349 -25.32 5.49 -6.92
CA VAL A 349 -24.68 6.29 -5.87
C VAL A 349 -25.75 6.87 -4.96
N ASP A 350 -25.64 6.58 -3.67
CA ASP A 350 -26.38 7.24 -2.60
C ASP A 350 -25.74 8.61 -2.35
N ILE A 351 -26.26 9.63 -3.05
CA ILE A 351 -25.66 10.97 -3.15
C ILE A 351 -25.82 11.77 -1.86
N ASN A 352 -26.78 11.41 -1.02
CA ASN A 352 -27.10 12.11 0.24
C ASN A 352 -26.90 11.23 1.49
N ARG A 353 -26.49 9.96 1.31
CA ARG A 353 -26.25 8.96 2.36
C ARG A 353 -27.46 8.73 3.26
N ASN A 354 -28.66 8.67 2.67
CA ASN A 354 -29.91 8.40 3.39
C ASN A 354 -30.33 6.91 3.33
N GLU A 355 -29.50 6.06 2.72
CA GLU A 355 -29.69 4.62 2.55
C GLU A 355 -30.82 4.20 1.60
N ILE A 356 -31.52 5.14 0.97
CA ILE A 356 -32.66 4.95 0.08
C ILE A 356 -32.26 5.35 -1.34
N GLN A 357 -32.65 4.57 -2.35
CA GLN A 357 -32.47 5.00 -3.74
C GLN A 357 -33.52 6.05 -4.14
N ASP A 358 -33.14 7.32 -4.11
CA ASP A 358 -34.00 8.44 -4.51
C ASP A 358 -34.20 8.48 -6.05
N ALA A 359 -35.29 9.11 -6.50
CA ALA A 359 -35.64 9.16 -7.93
C ALA A 359 -34.57 9.82 -8.84
N ASN A 360 -33.70 10.64 -8.27
CA ASN A 360 -32.56 11.28 -8.94
C ASN A 360 -31.26 10.45 -8.89
N GLU A 361 -31.24 9.34 -8.15
CA GLU A 361 -30.09 8.44 -8.01
C GLU A 361 -30.16 7.31 -9.03
N LYS A 362 -29.93 7.72 -10.29
CA LYS A 362 -29.95 6.79 -11.41
C LYS A 362 -28.83 5.76 -11.30
N THR A 363 -29.11 4.56 -11.78
CA THR A 363 -28.12 3.52 -12.02
C THR A 363 -26.98 4.02 -12.91
N VAL A 364 -25.73 3.88 -12.46
CA VAL A 364 -24.52 4.32 -13.15
C VAL A 364 -23.59 3.18 -13.55
N GLY A 365 -23.33 2.23 -12.64
CA GLY A 365 -22.33 1.17 -12.80
C GLY A 365 -20.92 1.56 -12.32
N ASP A 366 -20.21 0.60 -11.75
CA ASP A 366 -18.85 0.81 -11.22
C ASP A 366 -17.86 1.18 -12.33
N PHE A 367 -18.00 0.65 -13.56
CA PHE A 367 -17.09 0.99 -14.67
C PHE A 367 -17.18 2.47 -15.07
N ALA A 368 -18.38 3.06 -15.03
CA ALA A 368 -18.57 4.48 -15.27
C ALA A 368 -17.94 5.33 -14.15
N LEU A 369 -18.14 4.92 -12.89
CA LEU A 369 -17.55 5.59 -11.73
C LEU A 369 -16.02 5.53 -11.74
N MET A 370 -15.43 4.38 -12.10
CA MET A 370 -13.99 4.18 -12.23
C MET A 370 -13.39 5.04 -13.35
N LYS A 371 -14.02 5.06 -14.53
CA LYS A 371 -13.63 5.93 -15.65
C LYS A 371 -13.63 7.41 -15.23
N GLU A 372 -14.69 7.83 -14.53
CA GLU A 372 -14.79 9.20 -14.02
C GLU A 372 -13.94 9.50 -12.79
N MET A 373 -13.33 8.51 -12.14
CA MET A 373 -12.24 8.73 -11.18
C MET A 373 -10.90 8.87 -11.94
N GLY A 374 -10.74 8.14 -13.04
CA GLY A 374 -9.52 8.10 -13.84
C GLY A 374 -8.72 6.80 -13.68
N ILE A 375 -9.37 5.73 -13.20
CA ILE A 375 -8.81 4.37 -13.27
C ILE A 375 -8.62 3.99 -14.73
N ASN A 376 -7.51 3.33 -15.04
CA ASN A 376 -7.21 2.81 -16.37
C ASN A 376 -6.91 1.30 -16.37
N THR A 377 -6.74 0.68 -15.21
CA THR A 377 -6.37 -0.74 -15.08
C THR A 377 -7.16 -1.41 -13.96
N ILE A 378 -7.50 -2.70 -14.12
CA ILE A 378 -8.02 -3.57 -13.04
C ILE A 378 -7.07 -4.75 -12.87
N ARG A 379 -6.78 -5.12 -11.61
CA ARG A 379 -6.02 -6.34 -11.28
C ARG A 379 -6.96 -7.53 -11.20
N LEU A 380 -6.66 -8.58 -11.96
CA LEU A 380 -7.31 -9.88 -11.87
C LEU A 380 -6.37 -10.80 -11.07
N TYR A 381 -6.73 -11.17 -9.84
CA TYR A 381 -5.85 -11.90 -8.92
C TYR A 381 -5.48 -13.28 -9.44
N HIS A 382 -6.48 -14.04 -9.88
CA HIS A 382 -6.29 -15.39 -10.39
C HIS A 382 -7.20 -15.66 -11.59
N TYR A 383 -6.61 -16.09 -12.72
CA TYR A 383 -7.37 -16.81 -13.76
C TYR A 383 -7.93 -18.13 -13.16
N PRO A 384 -8.86 -18.89 -13.79
CA PRO A 384 -9.52 -18.70 -15.08
C PRO A 384 -10.94 -18.09 -14.96
N ASN A 385 -11.67 -18.10 -16.07
CA ASN A 385 -13.14 -17.95 -16.12
C ASN A 385 -13.74 -16.56 -15.89
N PHE A 386 -12.97 -15.48 -16.01
CA PHE A 386 -13.55 -14.14 -16.15
C PHE A 386 -14.44 -14.04 -17.40
N ASN A 387 -15.51 -13.25 -17.31
CA ASN A 387 -16.35 -12.91 -18.46
C ASN A 387 -15.56 -12.02 -19.44
N LYS A 388 -15.02 -12.62 -20.51
CA LYS A 388 -14.21 -11.90 -21.50
C LYS A 388 -14.97 -10.80 -22.24
N ASP A 389 -16.26 -10.98 -22.48
CA ASP A 389 -17.07 -9.96 -23.14
C ASP A 389 -17.24 -8.72 -22.27
N LEU A 390 -17.39 -8.90 -20.94
CA LEU A 390 -17.35 -7.80 -19.98
C LEU A 390 -15.99 -7.08 -19.99
N LEU A 391 -14.88 -7.83 -19.97
CA LEU A 391 -13.53 -7.24 -19.99
C LEU A 391 -13.29 -6.47 -21.29
N LYS A 392 -13.76 -7.01 -22.41
CA LYS A 392 -13.69 -6.35 -23.72
C LYS A 392 -14.52 -5.07 -23.76
N ASP A 393 -15.74 -5.07 -23.20
CA ASP A 393 -16.55 -3.86 -23.08
C ASP A 393 -15.88 -2.80 -22.18
N GLY A 394 -15.35 -3.24 -21.02
CA GLY A 394 -14.54 -2.40 -20.13
C GLY A 394 -13.39 -1.70 -20.87
N TYR A 395 -12.70 -2.41 -21.75
CA TYR A 395 -11.67 -1.85 -22.60
C TYR A 395 -12.19 -0.89 -23.66
N GLU A 396 -13.19 -1.30 -24.46
CA GLU A 396 -13.68 -0.54 -25.61
C GLU A 396 -14.43 0.74 -25.18
N ASN A 397 -15.24 0.66 -24.12
CA ASN A 397 -16.13 1.75 -23.70
C ASN A 397 -15.59 2.57 -22.52
N TYR A 398 -14.75 1.96 -21.67
CA TYR A 398 -14.23 2.61 -20.46
C TYR A 398 -12.72 2.82 -20.47
N GLY A 399 -12.00 2.21 -21.43
CA GLY A 399 -10.53 2.33 -21.54
C GLY A 399 -9.78 1.51 -20.49
N LEU A 400 -10.44 0.52 -19.88
CA LEU A 400 -9.86 -0.34 -18.87
C LEU A 400 -8.95 -1.39 -19.51
N MET A 401 -7.73 -1.51 -19.00
CA MET A 401 -6.85 -2.65 -19.26
C MET A 401 -6.79 -3.56 -18.04
N TYR A 402 -6.23 -4.75 -18.21
CA TYR A 402 -6.23 -5.77 -17.16
C TYR A 402 -4.85 -6.36 -16.94
N MET A 403 -4.46 -6.47 -15.66
CA MET A 403 -3.32 -7.28 -15.24
C MET A 403 -3.85 -8.68 -14.93
N VAL A 404 -3.41 -9.68 -15.68
CA VAL A 404 -3.93 -11.05 -15.55
C VAL A 404 -3.01 -11.85 -14.64
N GLY A 405 -3.56 -12.35 -13.53
CA GLY A 405 -2.81 -12.94 -12.44
C GLY A 405 -2.86 -14.46 -12.34
N ASN A 406 -1.82 -15.02 -11.73
CA ASN A 406 -1.73 -16.41 -11.30
C ASN A 406 -1.12 -16.46 -9.89
N LEU A 407 -1.70 -17.20 -8.95
CA LEU A 407 -1.27 -17.21 -7.55
C LEU A 407 0.02 -18.01 -7.28
N LEU A 408 0.52 -18.77 -8.28
CA LEU A 408 1.74 -19.58 -8.18
C LEU A 408 1.82 -20.43 -6.90
N GLY A 409 0.75 -21.14 -6.54
CA GLY A 409 0.79 -21.99 -5.35
C GLY A 409 0.57 -21.28 -4.02
N MET A 410 0.33 -19.97 -4.01
CA MET A 410 -0.16 -19.34 -2.78
C MET A 410 -1.50 -20.00 -2.39
N TYR A 411 -1.69 -20.27 -1.10
CA TYR A 411 -2.87 -20.98 -0.57
C TYR A 411 -3.07 -22.40 -1.16
N ALA A 412 -1.96 -23.05 -1.56
CA ALA A 412 -1.95 -24.31 -2.33
C ALA A 412 -2.62 -24.28 -3.72
N VAL A 413 -3.07 -23.12 -4.20
CA VAL A 413 -3.78 -23.00 -5.49
C VAL A 413 -2.90 -23.50 -6.64
N ASP A 414 -3.46 -24.37 -7.48
CA ASP A 414 -2.81 -25.04 -8.64
C ASP A 414 -1.62 -25.96 -8.36
N SER A 415 -1.08 -26.00 -7.14
CA SER A 415 0.00 -26.93 -6.77
C SER A 415 -0.53 -28.36 -6.54
N GLY A 416 -1.77 -28.48 -6.06
CA GLY A 416 -2.33 -29.71 -5.52
C GLY A 416 -1.69 -30.17 -4.20
N ALA A 417 -1.02 -29.25 -3.48
CA ALA A 417 -0.52 -29.49 -2.14
C ALA A 417 -1.66 -29.58 -1.13
N GLU A 418 -1.45 -30.37 -0.06
CA GLU A 418 -2.32 -30.32 1.12
C GLU A 418 -2.04 -29.03 1.91
N TRP A 419 -3.08 -28.41 2.47
CA TRP A 419 -3.00 -27.11 3.15
C TRP A 419 -1.86 -27.00 4.18
N TYR A 420 -1.76 -27.97 5.08
CA TYR A 420 -0.76 -27.99 6.17
C TYR A 420 0.59 -28.58 5.77
N LYS A 421 0.77 -28.96 4.49
CA LYS A 421 2.10 -29.20 3.90
C LYS A 421 2.56 -27.96 3.13
N GLY A 422 1.63 -27.26 2.50
CA GLY A 422 1.86 -26.09 1.68
C GLY A 422 2.58 -26.41 0.37
N THR A 423 2.46 -25.50 -0.60
CA THR A 423 3.18 -25.61 -1.88
C THR A 423 4.68 -25.74 -1.66
N ASP A 424 5.25 -26.81 -2.22
CA ASP A 424 6.69 -27.10 -2.20
C ASP A 424 7.29 -26.75 -3.57
N TYR A 425 8.16 -25.74 -3.61
CA TYR A 425 8.81 -25.30 -4.84
C TYR A 425 10.01 -26.17 -5.23
N THR A 426 10.34 -27.18 -4.42
CA THR A 426 11.33 -28.21 -4.76
C THR A 426 10.68 -29.47 -5.34
N ASP A 427 9.37 -29.64 -5.20
CA ASP A 427 8.62 -30.79 -5.71
C ASP A 427 8.36 -30.64 -7.24
N PRO A 428 8.92 -31.53 -8.08
CA PRO A 428 8.77 -31.42 -9.53
C PRO A 428 7.32 -31.60 -10.01
N VAL A 429 6.50 -32.39 -9.32
CA VAL A 429 5.09 -32.62 -9.70
C VAL A 429 4.25 -31.38 -9.43
N GLN A 430 4.46 -30.74 -8.28
CA GLN A 430 3.76 -29.48 -7.96
C GLN A 430 4.17 -28.37 -8.91
N LYS A 431 5.47 -28.25 -9.23
CA LYS A 431 5.97 -27.31 -10.24
C LYS A 431 5.36 -27.54 -11.62
N GLU A 432 5.25 -28.79 -12.07
CA GLU A 432 4.65 -29.14 -13.36
C GLU A 432 3.18 -28.68 -13.43
N ARG A 433 2.39 -28.93 -12.36
CA ARG A 433 0.99 -28.48 -12.29
C ARG A 433 0.87 -26.96 -12.33
N MET A 434 1.69 -26.25 -11.56
CA MET A 434 1.71 -24.79 -11.57
C MET A 434 2.16 -24.21 -12.91
N LEU A 435 3.13 -24.83 -13.60
CA LEU A 435 3.52 -24.43 -14.97
C LEU A 435 2.41 -24.66 -15.98
N ALA A 436 1.67 -25.77 -15.88
CA ALA A 436 0.50 -26.02 -16.71
C ALA A 436 -0.59 -24.96 -16.47
N SER A 437 -0.77 -24.55 -15.21
CA SER A 437 -1.68 -23.46 -14.85
C SER A 437 -1.26 -22.11 -15.47
N VAL A 438 0.03 -21.74 -15.35
CA VAL A 438 0.57 -20.52 -15.99
C VAL A 438 0.43 -20.56 -17.51
N ARG A 439 0.71 -21.72 -18.14
CA ARG A 439 0.51 -21.92 -19.58
C ARG A 439 -0.94 -21.63 -19.97
N LYS A 440 -1.90 -22.19 -19.23
CA LYS A 440 -3.33 -22.00 -19.50
C LYS A 440 -3.74 -20.53 -19.37
N MET A 441 -3.28 -19.83 -18.33
CA MET A 441 -3.51 -18.38 -18.19
C MET A 441 -3.07 -17.62 -19.44
N VAL A 442 -1.86 -17.88 -19.95
CA VAL A 442 -1.34 -17.16 -21.13
C VAL A 442 -2.12 -17.55 -22.39
N GLU A 443 -2.38 -18.83 -22.60
CA GLU A 443 -3.12 -19.32 -23.76
C GLU A 443 -4.54 -18.75 -23.82
N ASP A 444 -5.21 -18.66 -22.67
CA ASP A 444 -6.56 -18.10 -22.58
C ASP A 444 -6.57 -16.60 -22.92
N TYR A 445 -5.56 -15.81 -22.54
CA TYR A 445 -5.64 -14.34 -22.62
C TYR A 445 -4.67 -13.65 -23.59
N LYS A 446 -3.64 -14.31 -24.14
CA LYS A 446 -2.56 -13.65 -24.92
C LYS A 446 -3.04 -12.85 -26.13
N ASN A 447 -4.15 -13.27 -26.74
CA ASN A 447 -4.74 -12.64 -27.91
C ASN A 447 -5.68 -11.48 -27.56
N GLU A 448 -6.01 -11.29 -26.28
CA GLU A 448 -6.94 -10.25 -25.86
C GLU A 448 -6.28 -8.86 -25.90
N PRO A 449 -6.94 -7.86 -26.50
CA PRO A 449 -6.36 -6.53 -26.67
C PRO A 449 -6.26 -5.78 -25.34
N TYR A 450 -7.04 -6.16 -24.34
CA TYR A 450 -7.12 -5.45 -23.06
C TYR A 450 -6.07 -5.88 -22.04
N VAL A 451 -5.27 -6.92 -22.32
CA VAL A 451 -4.19 -7.38 -21.43
C VAL A 451 -3.05 -6.36 -21.41
N LEU A 452 -2.77 -5.82 -20.23
CA LEU A 452 -1.66 -4.91 -19.96
C LEU A 452 -0.36 -5.68 -19.72
N LEU A 453 -0.37 -6.55 -18.73
CA LEU A 453 0.79 -7.33 -18.29
C LEU A 453 0.33 -8.60 -17.57
N TRP A 454 1.27 -9.52 -17.35
CA TRP A 454 1.09 -10.73 -16.56
C TRP A 454 1.61 -10.51 -15.15
N ILE A 455 0.90 -10.99 -14.12
CA ILE A 455 1.34 -10.86 -12.72
C ILE A 455 1.39 -12.23 -12.04
N LEU A 456 2.52 -12.55 -11.42
CA LEU A 456 2.79 -13.84 -10.79
C LEU A 456 2.81 -13.70 -9.27
N GLY A 457 2.09 -14.59 -8.59
CA GLY A 457 1.99 -14.66 -7.15
C GLY A 457 1.03 -13.65 -6.52
N ASN A 458 0.87 -13.78 -5.20
CA ASN A 458 0.27 -12.80 -4.30
C ASN A 458 0.89 -12.99 -2.91
N GLU A 459 1.95 -12.24 -2.61
CA GLU A 459 2.69 -12.29 -1.34
C GLU A 459 3.29 -13.67 -0.98
N ASN A 460 3.59 -14.51 -1.98
CA ASN A 460 4.14 -15.85 -1.75
C ASN A 460 5.38 -15.81 -0.86
N ASN A 461 6.21 -14.76 -0.94
CA ASN A 461 7.40 -14.57 -0.11
C ASN A 461 7.11 -14.48 1.41
N TYR A 462 5.90 -14.12 1.82
CA TYR A 462 5.43 -14.22 3.21
C TYR A 462 4.87 -15.59 3.57
N GLY A 463 4.78 -16.49 2.60
CA GLY A 463 4.01 -17.69 2.78
C GLY A 463 4.68 -18.69 3.73
N THR A 464 3.87 -19.22 4.64
CA THR A 464 4.26 -20.16 5.69
C THR A 464 3.34 -21.36 5.72
N VAL A 465 3.83 -22.45 6.33
CA VAL A 465 3.03 -23.64 6.62
C VAL A 465 2.50 -23.57 8.05
N GLY A 466 1.21 -23.84 8.22
CA GLY A 466 0.56 -23.86 9.52
C GLY A 466 0.74 -25.17 10.29
N THR A 467 0.22 -25.19 11.51
CA THR A 467 0.05 -26.39 12.34
C THR A 467 -1.44 -26.62 12.58
N MET A 468 -1.94 -27.80 12.20
CA MET A 468 -3.34 -28.20 12.34
C MET A 468 -3.87 -27.94 13.76
N GLY A 469 -4.98 -27.20 13.86
CA GLY A 469 -5.62 -26.85 15.14
C GLY A 469 -4.91 -25.78 15.96
N VAL A 470 -3.81 -25.19 15.47
CA VAL A 470 -3.04 -24.15 16.17
C VAL A 470 -2.98 -22.85 15.36
N PHE A 471 -2.48 -22.92 14.13
CA PHE A 471 -2.33 -21.79 13.21
C PHE A 471 -2.41 -22.33 11.80
N ALA A 472 -3.26 -21.77 10.95
CA ALA A 472 -3.48 -22.38 9.63
C ALA A 472 -2.36 -22.07 8.60
N GLY A 473 -1.54 -21.04 8.78
CA GLY A 473 -0.53 -20.63 7.79
C GLY A 473 -1.16 -20.23 6.45
N THR A 474 -0.35 -19.90 5.44
CA THR A 474 -0.85 -19.53 4.10
C THR A 474 -0.64 -20.64 3.08
N SER A 475 -0.35 -21.86 3.53
CA SER A 475 -0.18 -23.05 2.72
C SER A 475 0.85 -22.90 1.57
N ASN A 476 2.01 -22.34 1.90
CA ASN A 476 3.08 -22.05 0.94
C ASN A 476 4.45 -22.09 1.61
N GLN A 477 5.47 -22.70 0.99
CA GLN A 477 6.82 -22.85 1.56
C GLN A 477 7.86 -21.84 1.03
N ALA A 478 7.48 -20.81 0.28
CA ALA A 478 8.47 -19.91 -0.33
C ALA A 478 9.39 -19.23 0.69
N GLN A 479 8.90 -18.91 1.90
CA GLN A 479 9.75 -18.30 2.93
C GLN A 479 10.88 -19.24 3.39
N SER A 480 10.63 -20.54 3.51
CA SER A 480 11.65 -21.54 3.85
C SER A 480 12.45 -22.03 2.64
N GLN A 481 11.99 -21.72 1.42
CA GLN A 481 12.59 -22.15 0.15
C GLN A 481 12.81 -20.98 -0.83
N PRO A 482 13.43 -19.86 -0.41
CA PRO A 482 13.45 -18.63 -1.21
C PRO A 482 14.17 -18.80 -2.56
N ASP A 483 15.30 -19.51 -2.58
CA ASP A 483 16.02 -19.79 -3.84
C ASP A 483 15.16 -20.62 -4.81
N ALA A 484 14.48 -21.67 -4.33
CA ALA A 484 13.64 -22.52 -5.16
C ALA A 484 12.41 -21.78 -5.69
N TYR A 485 11.75 -20.99 -4.84
CA TYR A 485 10.60 -20.18 -5.22
C TYR A 485 10.94 -19.18 -6.32
N TYR A 486 11.98 -18.37 -6.13
CA TYR A 486 12.33 -17.34 -7.12
C TYR A 486 12.94 -17.94 -8.40
N ALA A 487 13.64 -19.07 -8.31
CA ALA A 487 14.06 -19.82 -9.50
C ALA A 487 12.82 -20.30 -10.29
N PHE A 488 11.79 -20.80 -9.60
CA PHE A 488 10.54 -21.19 -10.22
C PHE A 488 9.79 -20.01 -10.85
N VAL A 489 9.76 -18.84 -10.19
CA VAL A 489 9.24 -17.61 -10.80
C VAL A 489 9.95 -17.33 -12.13
N ASN A 490 11.28 -17.47 -12.18
CA ASN A 490 12.04 -17.26 -13.41
C ASN A 490 11.67 -18.28 -14.51
N GLU A 491 11.44 -19.54 -14.15
CA GLU A 491 10.93 -20.58 -15.07
C GLU A 491 9.57 -20.16 -15.65
N CYS A 492 8.64 -19.68 -14.82
CA CYS A 492 7.34 -19.18 -15.27
C CYS A 492 7.46 -17.95 -16.18
N VAL A 493 8.36 -17.01 -15.88
CA VAL A 493 8.60 -15.84 -16.73
C VAL A 493 9.04 -16.27 -18.12
N LYS A 494 10.01 -17.20 -18.23
CA LYS A 494 10.47 -17.73 -19.51
C LYS A 494 9.34 -18.38 -20.31
N LEU A 495 8.52 -19.19 -19.65
CA LEU A 495 7.35 -19.81 -20.26
C LEU A 495 6.36 -18.76 -20.79
N ILE A 496 6.04 -17.73 -20.01
CA ILE A 496 5.13 -16.66 -20.45
C ILE A 496 5.72 -15.94 -21.67
N LYS A 497 7.02 -15.63 -21.65
CA LYS A 497 7.69 -15.01 -22.81
C LYS A 497 7.66 -15.92 -24.03
N GLU A 498 7.81 -17.22 -23.89
CA GLU A 498 7.68 -18.14 -25.02
C GLU A 498 6.26 -18.12 -25.62
N LEU A 499 5.24 -18.06 -24.77
CA LEU A 499 3.85 -18.22 -25.17
C LEU A 499 3.16 -16.94 -25.66
N ASP A 500 3.54 -15.79 -25.11
CA ASP A 500 2.96 -14.48 -25.47
C ASP A 500 3.71 -13.86 -26.66
N PRO A 501 3.12 -13.84 -27.87
CA PRO A 501 3.78 -13.30 -29.05
C PRO A 501 4.07 -11.79 -28.95
N GLN A 502 3.36 -11.07 -28.07
CA GLN A 502 3.59 -9.64 -27.84
C GLN A 502 4.69 -9.37 -26.82
N GLN A 503 5.26 -10.42 -26.20
CA GLN A 503 6.34 -10.34 -25.21
C GLN A 503 5.99 -9.38 -24.05
N ARG A 504 4.71 -9.28 -23.66
CA ARG A 504 4.26 -8.28 -22.68
C ARG A 504 5.03 -8.42 -21.36
N PRO A 505 5.21 -7.33 -20.60
CA PRO A 505 5.92 -7.38 -19.33
C PRO A 505 5.35 -8.42 -18.36
N VAL A 506 6.22 -9.05 -17.57
CA VAL A 506 5.84 -9.97 -16.49
C VAL A 506 6.27 -9.36 -15.16
N ALA A 507 5.31 -9.22 -14.25
CA ALA A 507 5.50 -8.73 -12.88
C ALA A 507 5.37 -9.88 -11.87
N ILE A 508 5.96 -9.70 -10.70
CA ILE A 508 5.67 -10.50 -9.50
C ILE A 508 4.78 -9.69 -8.55
N CYS A 509 4.07 -10.32 -7.63
CA CYS A 509 3.42 -9.69 -6.48
C CYS A 509 4.04 -10.23 -5.19
N ASN A 510 5.06 -9.55 -4.66
CA ASN A 510 5.61 -9.86 -3.33
C ASN A 510 4.88 -9.05 -2.25
N GLY A 511 4.96 -9.52 -1.00
CA GLY A 511 4.71 -8.71 0.18
C GLY A 511 5.93 -7.87 0.51
N ASP A 512 5.82 -6.57 0.31
CA ASP A 512 6.88 -5.57 0.52
C ASP A 512 8.24 -5.99 -0.11
N THR A 513 9.39 -5.59 0.45
CA THR A 513 10.76 -5.90 -0.02
C THR A 513 11.36 -7.14 0.63
N TYR A 514 10.57 -7.93 1.35
CA TYR A 514 11.08 -9.12 2.03
C TYR A 514 11.60 -10.14 1.00
N LEU A 515 12.80 -10.68 1.24
CA LEU A 515 13.53 -11.59 0.34
C LEU A 515 13.93 -10.98 -1.03
N LEU A 516 14.02 -9.64 -1.13
CA LEU A 516 14.41 -8.93 -2.36
C LEU A 516 15.72 -9.45 -2.99
N GLU A 517 16.75 -9.73 -2.19
CA GLU A 517 18.04 -10.24 -2.69
C GLU A 517 17.92 -11.63 -3.34
N TYR A 518 17.06 -12.51 -2.80
CA TYR A 518 16.78 -13.81 -3.41
C TYR A 518 16.01 -13.67 -4.72
N CYS A 519 15.08 -12.71 -4.79
CA CYS A 519 14.37 -12.38 -6.03
C CYS A 519 15.35 -11.90 -7.10
N ALA A 520 16.22 -10.95 -6.75
CA ALA A 520 17.20 -10.38 -7.66
C ALA A 520 18.18 -11.43 -8.19
N LYS A 521 18.65 -12.33 -7.32
CA LYS A 521 19.57 -13.41 -7.65
C LYS A 521 18.94 -14.47 -8.56
N ASN A 522 17.73 -14.90 -8.26
CA ASN A 522 17.16 -16.12 -8.85
C ASN A 522 16.11 -15.87 -9.94
N ALA A 523 15.57 -14.65 -10.07
CA ALA A 523 14.56 -14.28 -11.07
C ALA A 523 14.99 -13.21 -12.10
N PRO A 524 16.21 -13.24 -12.66
CA PRO A 524 16.76 -12.12 -13.47
C PRO A 524 15.93 -11.74 -14.71
N ASP A 525 15.14 -12.66 -15.26
CA ASP A 525 14.33 -12.45 -16.47
C ASP A 525 13.01 -11.73 -16.17
N LEU A 526 12.60 -11.60 -14.91
CA LEU A 526 11.42 -10.84 -14.50
C LEU A 526 11.56 -9.37 -14.91
N ASP A 527 10.49 -8.78 -15.44
CA ASP A 527 10.54 -7.41 -15.94
C ASP A 527 10.25 -6.37 -14.86
N ILE A 528 9.35 -6.68 -13.92
CA ILE A 528 8.82 -5.73 -12.94
C ILE A 528 8.82 -6.39 -11.55
N TYR A 529 9.41 -5.71 -10.57
CA TYR A 529 9.23 -6.06 -9.17
C TYR A 529 7.90 -5.47 -8.68
N GLY A 530 6.96 -6.31 -8.29
CA GLY A 530 5.72 -5.84 -7.67
C GLY A 530 5.69 -6.10 -6.18
N ALA A 531 5.11 -5.15 -5.44
CA ALA A 531 5.04 -5.19 -3.99
C ALA A 531 3.68 -4.71 -3.46
N ASN A 532 3.03 -5.53 -2.64
CA ASN A 532 1.99 -5.10 -1.72
C ASN A 532 2.66 -4.32 -0.60
N ALA A 533 2.35 -3.03 -0.48
CA ALA A 533 3.11 -2.10 0.36
C ALA A 533 2.18 -1.15 1.13
N TYR A 534 1.99 -1.46 2.42
CA TYR A 534 1.18 -0.67 3.36
C TYR A 534 2.08 0.16 4.28
N ARG A 535 2.85 1.10 3.70
CA ARG A 535 3.93 1.83 4.40
C ARG A 535 3.53 3.15 5.08
N GLY A 536 2.28 3.59 4.92
CA GLY A 536 1.75 4.76 5.61
C GLY A 536 1.56 5.99 4.72
N GLU A 537 1.03 7.08 5.32
CA GLU A 537 0.74 8.33 4.61
C GLU A 537 1.97 9.03 4.02
N ALA A 538 3.20 8.69 4.46
CA ALA A 538 4.41 9.28 3.88
C ALA A 538 4.75 8.69 2.50
N GLY A 539 4.06 7.63 2.09
CA GLY A 539 4.31 6.90 0.86
C GLY A 539 5.20 5.70 1.04
N PHE A 540 5.97 5.37 0.00
CA PHE A 540 6.65 4.08 -0.11
C PHE A 540 8.12 4.13 0.32
N GLY A 541 8.64 5.33 0.61
CA GLY A 541 9.93 5.53 1.24
C GLY A 541 11.06 4.88 0.46
N PRO A 542 11.89 4.02 1.09
CA PRO A 542 13.06 3.45 0.43
C PRO A 542 12.72 2.37 -0.61
N LEU A 543 11.45 1.98 -0.81
CA LEU A 543 11.04 0.94 -1.78
C LEU A 543 11.68 1.17 -3.15
N TRP A 544 11.58 2.40 -3.65
CA TRP A 544 12.07 2.77 -4.98
C TRP A 544 13.58 2.56 -5.11
N GLN A 545 14.33 3.06 -4.13
CA GLN A 545 15.80 3.00 -4.14
C GLN A 545 16.31 1.61 -3.78
N ASP A 546 15.68 0.91 -2.83
CA ASP A 546 16.04 -0.45 -2.42
C ASP A 546 15.95 -1.40 -3.63
N VAL A 547 14.85 -1.36 -4.39
CA VAL A 547 14.70 -2.20 -5.59
C VAL A 547 15.68 -1.79 -6.69
N MET A 548 15.93 -0.49 -6.87
CA MET A 548 16.93 -0.04 -7.86
C MET A 548 18.35 -0.49 -7.48
N ASP A 549 18.77 -0.32 -6.23
CA ASP A 549 20.12 -0.63 -5.76
C ASP A 549 20.39 -2.15 -5.75
N VAL A 550 19.37 -2.99 -5.52
CA VAL A 550 19.54 -4.44 -5.40
C VAL A 550 19.19 -5.20 -6.68
N TYR A 551 18.14 -4.78 -7.39
CA TYR A 551 17.56 -5.54 -8.50
C TYR A 551 17.59 -4.82 -9.85
N GLU A 552 17.73 -3.49 -9.86
CA GLU A 552 17.74 -2.67 -11.07
C GLU A 552 16.48 -2.85 -11.94
N LYS A 553 15.32 -3.04 -11.31
CA LYS A 553 14.02 -3.21 -11.97
C LYS A 553 13.05 -2.05 -11.66
N PRO A 554 12.06 -1.81 -12.54
CA PRO A 554 10.92 -1.00 -12.21
C PRO A 554 10.04 -1.64 -11.14
N VAL A 555 9.32 -0.78 -10.42
CA VAL A 555 8.42 -1.13 -9.34
C VAL A 555 6.97 -0.84 -9.72
N LEU A 556 6.10 -1.83 -9.51
CA LEU A 556 4.66 -1.68 -9.50
C LEU A 556 4.17 -1.92 -8.05
N VAL A 557 3.48 -0.94 -7.46
CA VAL A 557 2.84 -1.20 -6.16
C VAL A 557 1.58 -2.03 -6.41
N THR A 558 1.60 -3.31 -6.05
CA THR A 558 0.56 -4.28 -6.42
C THR A 558 -0.64 -4.26 -5.48
N GLU A 559 -0.49 -3.67 -4.30
CA GLU A 559 -1.55 -3.22 -3.38
C GLU A 559 -1.04 -2.09 -2.47
N PHE A 560 -1.89 -1.11 -2.20
CA PHE A 560 -1.74 -0.15 -1.10
C PHE A 560 -3.09 0.43 -0.72
N GLY A 561 -3.27 0.81 0.55
CA GLY A 561 -4.51 1.41 1.00
C GLY A 561 -4.55 1.68 2.49
N CYS A 562 -5.68 2.22 2.93
CA CYS A 562 -5.94 2.55 4.32
C CYS A 562 -7.43 2.35 4.60
N PRO A 563 -7.81 1.82 5.77
CA PRO A 563 -9.22 1.74 6.14
C PRO A 563 -9.81 3.14 6.28
N ALA A 564 -11.08 3.29 5.89
CA ALA A 564 -11.92 4.46 6.19
C ALA A 564 -12.62 4.34 7.55
N TYR A 565 -12.02 3.59 8.47
CA TYR A 565 -12.46 3.42 9.85
C TYR A 565 -11.27 3.60 10.78
N ALA A 566 -11.56 4.18 11.94
CA ALA A 566 -10.66 4.28 13.07
C ALA A 566 -11.52 4.28 14.32
N LYS A 567 -11.06 3.59 15.36
CA LYS A 567 -11.78 3.48 16.61
C LYS A 567 -12.02 4.87 17.22
N ASP A 568 -13.26 5.09 17.67
CA ASP A 568 -13.73 6.34 18.29
C ASP A 568 -13.69 7.57 17.36
N TRP A 569 -13.43 7.41 16.07
CA TRP A 569 -13.47 8.50 15.08
C TRP A 569 -14.83 8.60 14.41
N THR A 570 -15.23 9.82 14.01
CA THR A 570 -16.38 10.01 13.13
C THR A 570 -16.03 9.59 11.70
N ALA A 571 -17.03 9.18 10.91
CA ALA A 571 -16.84 8.86 9.49
C ALA A 571 -16.18 10.02 8.71
N ALA A 572 -16.57 11.27 9.00
CA ALA A 572 -15.96 12.45 8.37
C ALA A 572 -14.45 12.54 8.61
N ARG A 573 -13.99 12.20 9.82
CA ARG A 573 -12.57 12.18 10.18
C ARG A 573 -11.85 10.99 9.54
N ALA A 574 -12.44 9.79 9.60
CA ALA A 574 -11.83 8.58 9.08
C ALA A 574 -11.67 8.63 7.55
N GLU A 575 -12.69 9.09 6.82
CA GLU A 575 -12.59 9.30 5.37
C GLU A 575 -11.57 10.38 4.99
N ALA A 576 -11.45 11.45 5.79
CA ALA A 576 -10.43 12.46 5.56
C ALA A 576 -9.02 11.90 5.78
N GLY A 577 -8.85 11.04 6.80
CA GLY A 577 -7.63 10.29 7.05
C GLY A 577 -7.27 9.35 5.89
N GLN A 578 -8.24 8.56 5.42
CA GLN A 578 -8.05 7.67 4.26
C GLN A 578 -7.61 8.46 3.02
N ALA A 579 -8.28 9.59 2.73
CA ALA A 579 -7.91 10.45 1.60
C ALA A 579 -6.49 11.03 1.75
N SER A 580 -6.09 11.44 2.96
CA SER A 580 -4.73 11.93 3.25
C SER A 580 -3.67 10.85 3.04
N TYR A 581 -3.93 9.62 3.51
CA TYR A 581 -3.04 8.46 3.32
C TYR A 581 -2.79 8.22 1.83
N HIS A 582 -3.87 8.11 1.05
CA HIS A 582 -3.77 7.86 -0.39
C HIS A 582 -3.11 9.01 -1.14
N TYR A 583 -3.37 10.27 -0.76
CA TYR A 583 -2.71 11.42 -1.37
C TYR A 583 -1.20 11.38 -1.16
N GLY A 584 -0.75 11.13 0.07
CA GLY A 584 0.66 11.01 0.38
C GLY A 584 1.34 9.86 -0.36
N ALA A 585 0.71 8.67 -0.36
CA ALA A 585 1.19 7.51 -1.12
C ALA A 585 1.31 7.78 -2.62
N TRP A 586 0.25 8.31 -3.26
CA TRP A 586 0.28 8.57 -4.68
C TRP A 586 1.28 9.68 -5.07
N THR A 587 1.40 10.73 -4.25
CA THR A 587 2.34 11.82 -4.56
C THR A 587 3.81 11.45 -4.37
N ASP A 588 4.12 10.47 -3.52
CA ASP A 588 5.43 9.83 -3.42
C ASP A 588 5.72 8.94 -4.65
N LEU A 589 4.75 8.12 -5.05
CA LEU A 589 4.84 7.31 -6.27
C LEU A 589 5.12 8.18 -7.50
N GLU A 590 4.35 9.24 -7.68
CA GLU A 590 4.54 10.16 -8.79
C GLU A 590 5.81 11.00 -8.69
N ALA A 591 6.51 11.02 -7.55
CA ALA A 591 7.83 11.62 -7.46
C ALA A 591 8.91 10.69 -8.03
N ASN A 592 8.60 9.40 -8.20
CA ASN A 592 9.52 8.35 -8.64
C ASN A 592 9.19 7.76 -10.02
N VAL A 593 8.21 8.31 -10.74
CA VAL A 593 7.92 7.92 -12.13
C VAL A 593 9.02 8.42 -13.09
N ALA A 594 9.18 7.73 -14.22
CA ALA A 594 10.18 8.12 -15.22
C ALA A 594 10.07 9.58 -15.65
N GLY A 595 11.23 10.24 -15.66
CA GLY A 595 11.40 11.61 -16.13
C GLY A 595 11.30 12.64 -15.02
N VAL A 596 10.85 12.31 -13.80
CA VAL A 596 10.90 13.26 -12.67
C VAL A 596 12.34 13.42 -12.21
N ALA A 597 12.86 14.65 -12.26
CA ALA A 597 14.21 14.96 -11.84
C ALA A 597 14.38 14.77 -10.32
N GLY A 598 15.40 14.02 -9.91
CA GLY A 598 15.66 13.71 -8.50
C GLY A 598 14.86 12.53 -7.94
N GLY A 599 13.89 12.00 -8.69
CA GLY A 599 13.25 10.72 -8.39
C GLY A 599 14.10 9.55 -8.89
N VAL A 600 13.83 8.34 -8.37
CA VAL A 600 14.52 7.11 -8.82
C VAL A 600 14.13 6.75 -10.26
N GLY A 601 12.95 7.17 -10.70
CA GLY A 601 12.47 7.00 -12.07
C GLY A 601 11.98 5.60 -12.41
N ASN A 602 11.77 4.74 -11.41
CA ASN A 602 11.41 3.33 -11.57
C ASN A 602 9.96 3.00 -11.16
N ALA A 603 9.15 3.96 -10.74
CA ALA A 603 7.74 3.72 -10.43
C ALA A 603 6.88 3.62 -11.71
N LEU A 604 6.09 2.55 -11.83
CA LEU A 604 5.16 2.33 -12.96
C LEU A 604 3.70 2.69 -12.64
N GLY A 605 3.33 2.76 -11.37
CA GLY A 605 1.96 2.96 -10.91
C GLY A 605 1.62 2.08 -9.71
N GLY A 606 0.34 2.09 -9.33
CA GLY A 606 -0.13 1.44 -8.12
C GLY A 606 -1.55 0.88 -8.25
N VAL A 607 -1.82 -0.17 -7.46
CA VAL A 607 -3.13 -0.79 -7.31
C VAL A 607 -3.70 -0.43 -5.94
N ILE A 608 -4.80 0.30 -5.94
CA ILE A 608 -5.53 0.66 -4.72
C ILE A 608 -6.23 -0.59 -4.19
N PHE A 609 -6.02 -0.90 -2.92
CA PHE A 609 -6.83 -1.83 -2.16
C PHE A 609 -7.80 -1.00 -1.29
N GLU A 610 -9.07 -0.85 -1.66
CA GLU A 610 -9.79 -1.48 -2.79
C GLU A 610 -11.01 -0.66 -3.28
N TRP A 611 -11.78 -1.17 -4.25
CA TRP A 611 -12.94 -0.44 -4.78
C TRP A 611 -14.11 -0.30 -3.81
N THR A 612 -14.59 -1.41 -3.26
CA THR A 612 -15.77 -1.47 -2.39
C THR A 612 -15.41 -2.18 -1.09
N ASP A 613 -16.00 -1.76 0.03
CA ASP A 613 -15.94 -2.51 1.29
C ASP A 613 -16.38 -3.97 1.09
N GLU A 614 -15.53 -4.91 1.51
CA GLU A 614 -15.79 -6.35 1.47
C GLU A 614 -16.03 -6.90 2.89
N TRP A 615 -17.29 -7.09 3.28
CA TRP A 615 -17.74 -7.42 4.64
C TRP A 615 -17.42 -8.84 5.12
N TRP A 616 -16.59 -9.57 4.39
CA TRP A 616 -16.14 -10.92 4.78
C TRP A 616 -14.67 -10.93 5.22
N LYS A 617 -13.92 -9.85 4.96
CA LYS A 617 -12.47 -9.82 5.17
C LYS A 617 -12.05 -9.78 6.64
N ALA A 618 -12.96 -9.53 7.58
CA ALA A 618 -12.59 -9.66 8.98
C ALA A 618 -12.26 -11.10 9.35
N GLY A 619 -12.85 -12.08 8.66
CA GLY A 619 -12.54 -13.50 8.76
C GLY A 619 -13.76 -14.40 8.54
N PRO A 620 -13.64 -15.71 8.83
CA PRO A 620 -14.65 -16.69 8.52
C PRO A 620 -15.74 -16.78 9.59
N PRO A 621 -16.95 -17.21 9.20
CA PRO A 621 -17.96 -17.67 10.15
C PRO A 621 -17.50 -18.90 10.96
N PRO A 622 -17.99 -19.08 12.21
CA PRO A 622 -18.94 -18.21 12.91
C PRO A 622 -18.26 -17.10 13.73
N GLU A 623 -16.93 -16.94 13.65
CA GLU A 623 -16.23 -15.90 14.43
C GLU A 623 -16.58 -14.50 13.93
N TYR A 624 -16.69 -14.35 12.61
CA TYR A 624 -17.12 -13.13 11.94
C TYR A 624 -18.35 -13.41 11.06
N ASP A 625 -19.33 -12.50 11.09
CA ASP A 625 -20.57 -12.62 10.32
C ASP A 625 -20.47 -11.72 9.07
N PRO A 626 -20.49 -12.27 7.83
CA PRO A 626 -20.39 -11.46 6.62
C PRO A 626 -21.58 -10.52 6.40
N LYS A 627 -22.62 -10.57 7.26
CA LYS A 627 -23.74 -9.62 7.30
C LYS A 627 -23.49 -8.42 8.23
N ALA A 628 -22.40 -8.40 8.98
CA ALA A 628 -22.05 -7.33 9.89
C ALA A 628 -20.72 -6.70 9.44
N HIS A 629 -20.69 -5.38 9.33
CA HIS A 629 -19.45 -4.67 9.03
C HIS A 629 -18.57 -4.61 10.28
N ASP A 630 -17.53 -5.44 10.32
CA ASP A 630 -16.74 -5.69 11.52
C ASP A 630 -15.81 -4.53 11.86
N ILE A 631 -15.62 -4.28 13.16
CA ILE A 631 -14.80 -3.18 13.70
C ILE A 631 -13.65 -3.68 14.57
N THR A 632 -13.31 -4.96 14.43
CA THR A 632 -12.13 -5.58 15.03
C THR A 632 -10.96 -5.37 14.07
N SER A 633 -9.81 -4.96 14.58
CA SER A 633 -8.63 -4.82 13.73
C SER A 633 -7.97 -6.18 13.52
N GLN A 634 -7.69 -6.56 12.27
CA GLN A 634 -7.06 -7.84 11.92
C GLN A 634 -5.55 -7.82 12.21
N TRP A 635 -4.89 -6.68 12.00
CA TRP A 635 -3.46 -6.49 12.25
C TRP A 635 -3.10 -5.01 12.46
N VAL A 636 -1.93 -4.77 13.05
CA VAL A 636 -1.44 -3.42 13.37
C VAL A 636 -0.45 -2.95 12.31
N GLY A 637 -0.66 -1.74 11.82
CA GLY A 637 0.16 -1.11 10.79
C GLY A 637 0.14 0.41 10.86
N PRO A 638 0.79 1.13 9.93
CA PRO A 638 0.83 2.59 9.91
C PRO A 638 -0.48 3.20 9.37
N PHE A 639 -1.61 2.81 9.95
CA PHE A 639 -2.96 3.26 9.61
C PHE A 639 -3.43 4.41 10.52
N LEU A 640 -4.70 4.80 10.39
CA LEU A 640 -5.26 5.99 11.02
C LEU A 640 -5.10 6.00 12.55
N ASP A 641 -5.47 4.90 13.20
CA ASP A 641 -5.34 4.66 14.64
C ASP A 641 -4.41 3.46 14.96
N GLY A 642 -3.64 3.03 13.96
CA GLY A 642 -2.78 1.86 14.03
C GLY A 642 -3.45 0.54 13.62
N GLY A 643 -4.77 0.48 13.47
CA GLY A 643 -5.49 -0.74 13.12
C GLY A 643 -5.74 -0.90 11.61
N ALA A 644 -5.48 -2.10 11.08
CA ALA A 644 -6.05 -2.55 9.81
C ALA A 644 -7.46 -3.07 10.08
N TYR A 645 -8.45 -2.51 9.39
CA TYR A 645 -9.84 -2.94 9.40
C TYR A 645 -10.19 -3.32 7.96
N GLU A 646 -9.89 -4.55 7.56
CA GLU A 646 -9.83 -4.94 6.14
C GLU A 646 -11.15 -4.70 5.39
N GLU A 647 -12.29 -4.88 6.06
CA GLU A 647 -13.61 -4.61 5.49
C GLU A 647 -13.87 -3.13 5.17
N TRP A 648 -13.00 -2.22 5.62
CA TRP A 648 -13.16 -0.77 5.48
C TRP A 648 -12.16 -0.14 4.50
N PHE A 649 -11.42 -0.92 3.72
CA PHE A 649 -10.42 -0.39 2.77
C PHE A 649 -11.03 0.21 1.49
N GLY A 650 -12.33 0.00 1.24
CA GLY A 650 -12.99 0.48 0.03
C GLY A 650 -12.83 1.98 -0.20
N LEU A 651 -12.73 2.42 -1.45
CA LEU A 651 -12.98 3.82 -1.83
C LEU A 651 -14.48 4.13 -1.90
N THR A 652 -15.30 3.08 -1.93
CA THR A 652 -16.75 3.13 -1.88
C THR A 652 -17.26 2.18 -0.78
N SER A 653 -18.42 2.51 -0.21
CA SER A 653 -19.10 1.68 0.77
C SER A 653 -20.44 1.16 0.24
N GLN A 654 -20.89 0.03 0.77
CA GLN A 654 -22.22 -0.53 0.52
C GLN A 654 -23.31 0.05 1.45
N GLY A 655 -22.99 1.11 2.21
CA GLY A 655 -23.86 1.72 3.22
C GLY A 655 -24.18 0.75 4.34
N ASN A 656 -25.44 0.68 4.76
CA ASN A 656 -25.91 -0.29 5.77
C ASN A 656 -26.04 -1.75 5.26
N GLY A 657 -25.68 -2.05 4.01
CA GLY A 657 -25.77 -3.40 3.42
C GLY A 657 -27.14 -3.81 2.88
N GLU A 658 -28.24 -3.11 3.21
CA GLU A 658 -29.61 -3.51 2.80
C GLU A 658 -29.82 -3.50 1.28
N ASN A 659 -29.12 -2.61 0.57
CA ASN A 659 -29.18 -2.46 -0.89
C ASN A 659 -27.94 -3.07 -1.58
N SER A 660 -27.22 -3.95 -0.90
CA SER A 660 -26.09 -4.68 -1.48
C SER A 660 -26.57 -5.67 -2.57
N PRO A 661 -25.84 -5.83 -3.68
CA PRO A 661 -24.54 -5.23 -4.01
C PRO A 661 -24.64 -3.93 -4.84
N PHE A 662 -25.81 -3.30 -4.97
CA PHE A 662 -26.04 -2.20 -5.92
C PHE A 662 -25.66 -0.81 -5.39
N LYS A 663 -25.79 -0.55 -4.09
CA LYS A 663 -25.54 0.78 -3.51
C LYS A 663 -24.05 1.12 -3.39
N ARG A 664 -23.68 2.37 -3.68
CA ARG A 664 -22.36 2.95 -3.43
C ARG A 664 -22.49 4.26 -2.66
N GLN A 665 -21.76 4.39 -1.56
CA GLN A 665 -21.43 5.68 -0.96
C GLN A 665 -19.98 6.02 -1.30
N LEU A 666 -19.77 7.07 -2.11
CA LEU A 666 -18.42 7.50 -2.52
C LEU A 666 -17.73 8.22 -1.37
N ARG A 667 -16.48 7.83 -1.05
CA ARG A 667 -15.69 8.42 0.04
C ARG A 667 -14.84 9.61 -0.42
N LYS A 668 -14.33 10.38 0.54
CA LYS A 668 -13.37 11.49 0.28
C LYS A 668 -12.22 11.10 -0.65
N ALA A 669 -11.68 9.89 -0.48
CA ALA A 669 -10.56 9.39 -1.29
C ALA A 669 -10.92 9.23 -2.78
N TYR A 670 -12.17 8.86 -3.12
CA TYR A 670 -12.64 8.82 -4.52
C TYR A 670 -12.50 10.19 -5.18
N PHE A 671 -13.01 11.24 -4.53
CA PHE A 671 -12.96 12.59 -5.08
C PHE A 671 -11.55 13.15 -5.11
N MET A 672 -10.73 12.84 -4.09
CA MET A 672 -9.31 13.19 -4.08
C MET A 672 -8.59 12.64 -5.32
N TYR A 673 -8.78 11.35 -5.63
CA TYR A 673 -8.18 10.76 -6.84
C TYR A 673 -8.76 11.32 -8.13
N LYS A 674 -10.08 11.54 -8.18
CA LYS A 674 -10.74 12.16 -9.32
C LYS A 674 -10.09 13.49 -9.70
N ASP A 675 -9.80 14.33 -8.70
CA ASP A 675 -9.15 15.63 -8.88
C ASP A 675 -7.65 15.44 -9.21
N LEU A 676 -6.94 14.58 -8.45
CA LEU A 676 -5.51 14.33 -8.61
C LEU A 676 -5.15 13.76 -10.00
N TRP A 677 -6.02 12.93 -10.56
CA TRP A 677 -5.83 12.25 -11.85
C TRP A 677 -6.42 12.99 -13.05
N GLU A 678 -7.03 14.17 -12.86
CA GLU A 678 -7.52 15.00 -13.95
C GLU A 678 -6.42 15.27 -15.00
N LYS A 679 -5.19 15.50 -14.54
CA LYS A 679 -4.00 15.75 -15.39
C LYS A 679 -3.65 14.60 -16.35
N TYR A 680 -4.11 13.38 -16.07
CA TYR A 680 -3.86 12.20 -16.92
C TYR A 680 -4.99 11.94 -17.91
N ARG A 681 -6.09 12.70 -17.85
CA ARG A 681 -7.17 12.59 -18.83
C ARG A 681 -6.69 13.24 -20.13
N VAL A 682 -6.79 12.49 -21.23
CA VAL A 682 -6.60 13.06 -22.56
C VAL A 682 -7.70 14.10 -22.76
N LYS A 683 -7.34 15.38 -22.82
CA LYS A 683 -8.28 16.41 -23.30
C LYS A 683 -8.61 16.05 -24.73
N LYS A 684 -9.86 15.64 -24.97
CA LYS A 684 -10.37 15.34 -26.31
C LYS A 684 -10.37 16.58 -27.18
#